data_AF-A0A935CNS2-F1
#
_entry.id   AF-A0A935CNS2-F1
#
_cell.length_a   1.000
_cell.length_b   1.000
_cell.length_c   1.000
_cell.angle_alpha   90.00
_cell.angle_beta   90.00
_cell.angle_gamma   90.00
#
_symmetry.space_group_name_H-M   'P 1'
#
loop_
_entity.id
_entity.type
_entity.pdbx_description
1 polymer ?
#
loop_
_entity_poly.entity_id
_entity_poly.type
_entity_poly.pdbx_seq_one_letter_code
_entity_poly.pdbx_strand_id
1 'polypeptide(L)'
;MKQLRFLTIIAALVLLAALLGSAALANTTAVSTAAGPADTFNLTLLHTNDFHARVDGQSGIGGSARLATTINEFRAANNNVMLVDAGDQFQGTLFYRLFKADIITQTMNLLGYDAMTIGNHEFDDGPGQLARLINGVNFPVVSANIDASEEPLLAGLIAPSAVVTINGEQIGVVGVTTQETPILSSPGPNVHFSDEVAAVQAAVDQLTAQGINKVVVLTHIGYVEDVALAQAVHGVDIIVGGHSHTFIYTPETAPVNGDIPVGPYPTVANGTDGNPVLVVTAFQWSRYLGHLDVTFDETGVATAWGGDPIYMGAAVAQDPTVQALVDSYRAEVDVLRNTFIGETTVELPIIVGGQQICRAGECLMGNLVTDAMLRRVNMIDPNMHYDFAITNGGGLRAPIDVGPISIGEVFEVLPFGNTIATFGLRGSDVVAALENGVSRVGLGSNGRFPQVSGIRFKFNLKFPVGSRVSEVEVWDGTSYQPIEPDRVYNVASNNFMRLGGDGYTVFLTNAINPYDFGPGLEDAVMDYVTVMSPITPMIEGRITQVTVTDAIQVVPTTAMVGETATVSVSTSNTGGVNGIMHIVPFDANQVEYVEGSATNGAFPVRVPLNVAMNLLKNGGAAALKAAAPETSGVVAVAWVGNQAPDQTVAFDFQLKVLPGAAGAGVNLTVKSYVLNTEVGSATTTLSVPALNAYEMTFQNGANGYSGTDDTYLDAWMSTTTYGAGSNFYIRQPGIKTALVKFDLSSVTAMAQVSQAQIGLYVTYGSGNAVTMEAYEVTRVWAEDSASWMDAAAGMPWEMPGAMGPSDHAATFSDRVSFGGGGRWVWFDVTSSAQMWVGDPGSNNGIVIMGSGATNSELEFTASEYVVTFVRPQLKLIYQAP
;
A
#
# COMPACT_ATOMS: atom_id res chain seq x y z
N MET A 1 -79.31 3.70 65.70
CA MET A 1 -79.34 2.75 66.84
C MET A 1 -77.98 2.07 66.92
N LYS A 2 -77.52 1.65 68.12
CA LYS A 2 -76.52 0.61 68.49
C LYS A 2 -75.45 0.15 67.44
N GLN A 3 -74.18 -0.17 67.72
CA GLN A 3 -73.23 -0.20 68.86
C GLN A 3 -71.84 -0.63 68.26
N LEU A 4 -70.63 -0.49 68.83
CA LEU A 4 -70.12 0.06 70.11
C LEU A 4 -68.67 0.62 69.93
N ARG A 5 -68.23 1.39 70.93
CA ARG A 5 -66.87 1.74 71.45
C ARG A 5 -65.93 0.50 71.57
N PHE A 6 -64.61 0.55 71.84
CA PHE A 6 -63.61 1.51 72.43
C PHE A 6 -62.21 1.25 71.76
N LEU A 7 -61.00 1.71 72.14
CA LEU A 7 -60.39 2.47 73.27
C LEU A 7 -59.12 3.24 72.79
N THR A 8 -58.16 3.58 73.68
CA THR A 8 -56.85 4.24 73.46
C THR A 8 -55.87 3.85 74.61
N ILE A 9 -54.65 4.41 74.59
CA ILE A 9 -53.67 4.61 75.70
C ILE A 9 -52.82 3.39 76.17
N ILE A 10 -51.48 3.55 76.15
CA ILE A 10 -50.49 3.46 77.27
C ILE A 10 -49.10 3.08 76.74
N ALA A 11 -48.06 3.64 77.36
CA ALA A 11 -46.65 3.34 77.10
C ALA A 11 -45.92 2.94 78.40
N ALA A 12 -44.73 2.36 78.22
CA ALA A 12 -43.63 2.18 79.19
C ALA A 12 -43.72 1.04 80.23
N LEU A 13 -42.50 0.56 80.56
CA LEU A 13 -42.05 -0.27 81.69
C LEU A 13 -42.59 -1.74 81.74
N VAL A 14 -41.79 -2.80 81.56
CA VAL A 14 -40.51 -3.23 82.18
C VAL A 14 -40.70 -3.84 83.58
N LEU A 15 -40.38 -5.14 83.77
CA LEU A 15 -39.24 -5.66 84.56
C LEU A 15 -39.40 -7.17 84.92
N LEU A 16 -38.27 -7.91 84.97
CA LEU A 16 -38.05 -9.21 85.67
C LEU A 16 -38.83 -10.46 85.16
N ALA A 17 -38.30 -11.69 85.19
CA ALA A 17 -37.01 -12.23 85.67
C ALA A 17 -36.52 -13.35 84.70
N ALA A 18 -35.24 -13.44 84.32
CA ALA A 18 -34.16 -14.25 84.92
C ALA A 18 -34.28 -15.79 84.68
N LEU A 19 -33.24 -16.62 84.52
CA LEU A 19 -31.76 -16.52 84.60
C LEU A 19 -31.13 -17.27 83.38
N LEU A 20 -29.82 -17.31 83.07
CA LEU A 20 -28.60 -16.65 83.62
C LEU A 20 -28.11 -15.57 82.61
N GLY A 21 -26.92 -15.52 81.96
CA GLY A 21 -25.62 -16.24 82.02
C GLY A 21 -24.93 -16.33 80.65
N SER A 22 -23.61 -16.10 80.46
CA SER A 22 -22.57 -15.58 81.37
C SER A 22 -21.51 -14.77 80.61
N ALA A 23 -20.91 -13.79 81.31
CA ALA A 23 -19.60 -13.16 81.08
C ALA A 23 -19.27 -12.56 79.69
N ALA A 24 -19.28 -11.22 79.61
CA ALA A 24 -18.44 -10.48 78.68
C ALA A 24 -17.05 -10.24 79.30
N LEU A 25 -16.00 -10.28 78.49
CA LEU A 25 -14.71 -9.65 78.79
C LEU A 25 -14.59 -8.41 77.92
N ALA A 26 -14.35 -7.26 78.54
CA ALA A 26 -14.11 -6.03 77.81
C ALA A 26 -12.69 -6.06 77.21
N ASN A 27 -12.56 -5.65 75.95
CA ASN A 27 -11.28 -5.19 75.44
C ASN A 27 -11.47 -3.94 74.59
N THR A 28 -10.47 -3.07 74.68
CA THR A 28 -10.34 -1.73 74.08
C THR A 28 -11.05 -1.50 72.75
N THR A 29 -11.70 -0.34 72.62
CA THR A 29 -12.05 0.26 71.33
C THR A 29 -10.80 0.43 70.46
N ALA A 30 -10.61 -0.46 69.49
CA ALA A 30 -9.72 -0.18 68.38
C ALA A 30 -10.35 0.91 67.53
N VAL A 31 -9.65 2.04 67.35
CA VAL A 31 -9.94 2.96 66.25
C VAL A 31 -9.69 2.16 64.98
N SER A 32 -10.69 2.05 64.11
CA SER A 32 -10.49 1.52 62.76
C SER A 32 -9.58 2.50 62.02
N THR A 33 -8.29 2.17 61.94
CA THR A 33 -7.39 2.76 60.96
C THR A 33 -8.05 2.65 59.60
N ALA A 34 -8.13 3.76 58.87
CA ALA A 34 -8.49 3.70 57.46
C ALA A 34 -7.58 2.67 56.78
N ALA A 35 -8.15 1.84 55.91
CA ALA A 35 -7.32 1.15 54.94
C ALA A 35 -6.60 2.23 54.12
N GLY A 36 -5.33 1.98 53.77
CA GLY A 36 -4.69 2.76 52.72
C GLY A 36 -5.38 2.49 51.37
N PRO A 37 -4.97 3.20 50.31
CA PRO A 37 -5.21 2.71 48.95
C PRO A 37 -4.77 1.25 48.85
N ALA A 38 -5.45 0.45 48.02
CA ALA A 38 -4.90 -0.83 47.63
C ALA A 38 -3.67 -0.59 46.73
N ASP A 39 -2.65 -1.45 46.83
CA ASP A 39 -1.41 -1.31 46.04
C ASP A 39 -1.66 -1.38 44.51
N THR A 40 -2.85 -1.82 44.08
CA THR A 40 -3.37 -1.80 42.71
C THR A 40 -4.87 -1.52 42.67
N PHE A 41 -5.35 -0.89 41.60
CA PHE A 41 -6.78 -0.69 41.33
C PHE A 41 -7.22 -1.50 40.10
N ASN A 42 -8.26 -2.32 40.26
CA ASN A 42 -8.86 -3.07 39.15
C ASN A 42 -10.13 -2.36 38.64
N LEU A 43 -10.23 -2.15 37.33
CA LEU A 43 -11.38 -1.59 36.64
C LEU A 43 -11.94 -2.64 35.65
N THR A 44 -13.26 -2.82 35.65
CA THR A 44 -13.99 -3.45 34.53
C THR A 44 -14.59 -2.34 33.69
N LEU A 45 -14.02 -2.09 32.51
CA LEU A 45 -14.53 -1.13 31.54
C LEU A 45 -15.43 -1.86 30.54
N LEU A 46 -16.69 -1.45 30.49
CA LEU A 46 -17.67 -1.87 29.50
C LEU A 46 -17.86 -0.74 28.49
N HIS A 47 -18.02 -1.05 27.20
CA HIS A 47 -18.21 -0.02 26.17
C HIS A 47 -19.08 -0.41 24.98
N THR A 48 -19.62 0.62 24.33
CA THR A 48 -20.30 0.56 23.03
C THR A 48 -19.81 1.66 22.10
N ASN A 49 -19.97 1.45 20.80
CA ASN A 49 -19.65 2.37 19.72
C ASN A 49 -20.58 2.09 18.53
N ASP A 50 -20.80 3.08 17.66
CA ASP A 50 -21.53 2.94 16.39
C ASP A 50 -22.89 2.21 16.56
N PHE A 51 -23.60 2.55 17.65
CA PHE A 51 -24.82 1.87 18.08
C PHE A 51 -25.97 2.08 17.08
N HIS A 52 -25.98 3.21 16.36
CA HIS A 52 -26.89 3.53 15.26
C HIS A 52 -28.36 3.19 15.56
N ALA A 53 -28.83 3.67 16.72
CA ALA A 53 -30.20 3.55 17.18
C ALA A 53 -30.81 2.12 17.16
N ARG A 54 -29.98 1.07 17.22
CA ARG A 54 -30.39 -0.36 17.24
C ARG A 54 -30.95 -0.77 18.60
N VAL A 55 -31.89 0.01 19.15
CA VAL A 55 -32.50 -0.21 20.48
C VAL A 55 -33.21 -1.56 20.62
N ASP A 56 -33.80 -2.07 19.55
CA ASP A 56 -34.40 -3.41 19.44
C ASP A 56 -33.43 -4.49 18.93
N GLY A 57 -32.19 -4.11 18.62
CA GLY A 57 -31.19 -4.96 17.97
C GLY A 57 -31.40 -5.10 16.46
N GLN A 58 -30.77 -6.11 15.86
CA GLN A 58 -30.97 -6.48 14.46
C GLN A 58 -31.11 -8.00 14.37
N SER A 59 -32.17 -8.48 13.72
CA SER A 59 -32.46 -9.92 13.54
C SER A 59 -32.39 -10.75 14.85
N GLY A 60 -32.78 -10.12 15.97
CA GLY A 60 -32.76 -10.72 17.30
C GLY A 60 -31.40 -10.67 18.02
N ILE A 61 -30.36 -10.07 17.45
CA ILE A 61 -29.02 -9.90 18.02
C ILE A 61 -28.85 -8.46 18.51
N GLY A 62 -28.20 -8.25 19.65
CA GLY A 62 -28.05 -6.92 20.26
C GLY A 62 -29.35 -6.39 20.89
N GLY A 63 -29.48 -5.07 20.91
CA GLY A 63 -30.58 -4.33 21.52
C GLY A 63 -30.28 -3.96 22.97
N SER A 64 -30.76 -2.78 23.40
CA SER A 64 -30.49 -2.22 24.73
C SER A 64 -30.90 -3.18 25.85
N ALA A 65 -31.94 -4.00 25.65
CA ALA A 65 -32.39 -4.99 26.62
C ALA A 65 -31.41 -6.16 26.83
N ARG A 66 -30.63 -6.58 25.80
CA ARG A 66 -29.58 -7.60 26.00
C ARG A 66 -28.35 -7.00 26.68
N LEU A 67 -27.92 -5.81 26.23
CA LEU A 67 -26.85 -5.04 26.88
C LEU A 67 -27.12 -4.86 28.37
N ALA A 68 -28.31 -4.39 28.75
CA ALA A 68 -28.70 -4.15 30.13
C ALA A 68 -28.60 -5.40 31.02
N THR A 69 -28.95 -6.58 30.49
CA THR A 69 -28.75 -7.86 31.21
C THR A 69 -27.28 -8.06 31.57
N THR A 70 -26.39 -8.04 30.58
CA THR A 70 -24.96 -8.33 30.81
C THR A 70 -24.26 -7.22 31.61
N ILE A 71 -24.61 -5.95 31.39
CA ILE A 71 -24.14 -4.81 32.21
C ILE A 71 -24.53 -5.01 33.69
N ASN A 72 -25.76 -5.46 33.96
CA ASN A 72 -26.22 -5.73 35.33
C ASN A 72 -25.56 -6.98 35.94
N GLU A 73 -25.23 -8.00 35.13
CA GLU A 73 -24.45 -9.16 35.57
C GLU A 73 -23.04 -8.75 36.02
N PHE A 74 -22.34 -7.90 35.26
CA PHE A 74 -21.05 -7.33 35.68
C PHE A 74 -21.16 -6.48 36.93
N ARG A 75 -22.13 -5.57 37.01
CA ARG A 75 -22.35 -4.70 38.20
C ARG A 75 -22.79 -5.48 39.45
N ALA A 76 -23.31 -6.69 39.30
CA ALA A 76 -23.57 -7.61 40.42
C ALA A 76 -22.33 -8.42 40.86
N ALA A 77 -21.32 -8.55 39.98
CA ALA A 77 -20.10 -9.32 40.22
C ALA A 77 -18.90 -8.47 40.65
N ASN A 78 -18.79 -7.23 40.16
CA ASN A 78 -17.71 -6.29 40.48
C ASN A 78 -18.27 -4.92 40.89
N ASN A 79 -17.67 -4.29 41.91
CA ASN A 79 -18.01 -2.95 42.38
C ASN A 79 -17.34 -1.84 41.54
N ASN A 80 -16.30 -2.19 40.77
CA ASN A 80 -15.48 -1.26 40.00
C ASN A 80 -15.81 -1.38 38.49
N VAL A 81 -17.09 -1.21 38.13
CA VAL A 81 -17.57 -1.27 36.74
C VAL A 81 -17.86 0.13 36.22
N MET A 82 -17.35 0.46 35.05
CA MET A 82 -17.60 1.71 34.32
C MET A 82 -18.15 1.38 32.94
N LEU A 83 -19.19 2.09 32.48
CA LEU A 83 -19.81 1.92 31.16
C LEU A 83 -19.68 3.20 30.34
N VAL A 84 -19.05 3.14 29.17
CA VAL A 84 -18.81 4.31 28.29
C VAL A 84 -19.31 4.10 26.87
N ASP A 85 -19.54 5.20 26.15
CA ASP A 85 -19.91 5.17 24.74
C ASP A 85 -18.97 6.02 23.86
N ALA A 86 -18.55 5.46 22.72
CA ALA A 86 -17.64 6.09 21.77
C ALA A 86 -18.36 6.82 20.60
N GLY A 87 -19.64 7.16 20.74
CA GLY A 87 -20.39 7.97 19.77
C GLY A 87 -21.11 7.18 18.67
N ASP A 88 -21.85 7.90 17.85
CA ASP A 88 -22.78 7.42 16.82
C ASP A 88 -23.90 6.52 17.41
N GLN A 89 -24.49 7.01 18.50
CA GLN A 89 -25.74 6.51 19.07
C GLN A 89 -26.95 6.90 18.19
N PHE A 90 -26.88 8.08 17.56
CA PHE A 90 -27.87 8.58 16.62
C PHE A 90 -27.85 7.84 15.27
N GLN A 91 -28.89 8.11 14.48
CA GLN A 91 -29.11 7.62 13.11
C GLN A 91 -29.35 6.10 12.98
N GLY A 92 -29.89 5.65 11.84
CA GLY A 92 -29.77 4.25 11.39
C GLY A 92 -30.97 3.31 11.61
N THR A 93 -31.95 3.68 12.42
CA THR A 93 -33.25 2.98 12.53
C THR A 93 -34.45 3.91 12.43
N LEU A 94 -35.61 3.30 12.16
CA LEU A 94 -36.93 3.91 12.34
C LEU A 94 -37.15 4.52 13.74
N PHE A 95 -36.54 3.98 14.79
CA PHE A 95 -36.65 4.55 16.15
C PHE A 95 -36.03 5.94 16.21
N TYR A 96 -34.86 6.16 15.60
CA TYR A 96 -34.30 7.51 15.50
C TYR A 96 -35.09 8.39 14.51
N ARG A 97 -35.54 7.84 13.37
CA ARG A 97 -36.34 8.59 12.38
C ARG A 97 -37.63 9.18 12.96
N LEU A 98 -38.28 8.45 13.88
CA LEU A 98 -39.53 8.84 14.55
C LEU A 98 -39.31 9.61 15.86
N PHE A 99 -38.43 9.13 16.75
CA PHE A 99 -38.33 9.60 18.14
C PHE A 99 -37.06 10.40 18.44
N LYS A 100 -36.12 10.47 17.48
CA LYS A 100 -34.85 11.21 17.56
C LYS A 100 -34.11 10.89 18.87
N ALA A 101 -33.61 11.90 19.58
CA ALA A 101 -32.84 11.71 20.81
C ALA A 101 -33.64 11.04 21.96
N ASP A 102 -34.98 11.16 22.02
CA ASP A 102 -35.73 10.80 23.24
C ASP A 102 -35.56 9.34 23.66
N ILE A 103 -35.62 8.40 22.70
CA ILE A 103 -35.50 6.97 22.99
C ILE A 103 -34.07 6.57 23.32
N ILE A 104 -33.09 7.17 22.62
CA ILE A 104 -31.65 6.98 22.86
C ILE A 104 -31.33 7.42 24.29
N THR A 105 -31.67 8.66 24.64
CA THR A 105 -31.51 9.24 25.99
C THR A 105 -32.12 8.34 27.07
N GLN A 106 -33.35 7.84 26.88
CA GLN A 106 -33.99 6.98 27.87
C GLN A 106 -33.34 5.60 28.00
N THR A 107 -32.93 4.97 26.89
CA THR A 107 -32.20 3.69 26.96
C THR A 107 -30.82 3.85 27.60
N MET A 108 -30.04 4.86 27.22
CA MET A 108 -28.73 5.12 27.85
C MET A 108 -28.87 5.46 29.34
N ASN A 109 -29.91 6.20 29.74
CA ASN A 109 -30.19 6.46 31.16
C ASN A 109 -30.63 5.21 31.95
N LEU A 110 -31.30 4.23 31.32
CA LEU A 110 -31.64 2.95 31.96
C LEU A 110 -30.47 1.97 32.01
N LEU A 111 -29.59 1.97 30.99
CA LEU A 111 -28.32 1.24 31.02
C LEU A 111 -27.33 1.88 32.00
N GLY A 112 -27.50 3.17 32.28
CA GLY A 112 -26.68 3.94 33.20
C GLY A 112 -25.24 4.06 32.72
N TYR A 113 -25.03 4.70 31.57
CA TYR A 113 -23.68 5.07 31.13
C TYR A 113 -23.04 6.07 32.11
N ASP A 114 -21.73 6.01 32.23
CA ASP A 114 -20.90 6.85 33.09
C ASP A 114 -20.26 8.03 32.31
N ALA A 115 -20.05 7.88 30.99
CA ALA A 115 -19.65 8.95 30.07
C ALA A 115 -19.90 8.59 28.59
N MET A 116 -19.92 9.61 27.70
CA MET A 116 -20.04 9.46 26.25
C MET A 116 -19.16 10.49 25.50
N THR A 117 -18.58 10.14 24.35
CA THR A 117 -18.08 11.13 23.37
C THR A 117 -19.08 11.36 22.23
N ILE A 118 -18.92 12.49 21.54
CA ILE A 118 -19.77 12.87 20.41
C ILE A 118 -19.22 12.21 19.13
N GLY A 119 -20.06 11.47 18.41
CA GLY A 119 -19.76 10.97 17.06
C GLY A 119 -20.18 11.94 15.96
N ASN A 120 -19.95 11.58 14.69
CA ASN A 120 -20.38 12.42 13.57
C ASN A 120 -21.91 12.43 13.41
N HIS A 121 -22.59 11.30 13.57
CA HIS A 121 -24.03 11.18 13.34
C HIS A 121 -24.88 11.81 14.45
N GLU A 122 -24.28 12.18 15.59
CA GLU A 122 -24.91 13.05 16.58
C GLU A 122 -25.29 14.44 16.01
N PHE A 123 -24.65 14.88 14.92
CA PHE A 123 -24.92 16.14 14.22
C PHE A 123 -25.86 16.03 13.01
N ASP A 124 -26.47 14.88 12.73
CA ASP A 124 -27.23 14.66 11.47
C ASP A 124 -28.42 15.61 11.31
N ASP A 125 -29.21 15.76 12.37
CA ASP A 125 -30.30 16.75 12.50
C ASP A 125 -29.81 18.13 12.98
N GLY A 126 -28.49 18.36 12.95
CA GLY A 126 -27.82 19.55 13.43
C GLY A 126 -27.76 19.70 14.95
N PRO A 127 -27.21 20.83 15.44
CA PRO A 127 -26.95 21.10 16.86
C PRO A 127 -28.12 20.85 17.83
N GLY A 128 -29.37 20.97 17.36
CA GLY A 128 -30.57 20.87 18.20
C GLY A 128 -30.86 19.50 18.79
N GLN A 129 -30.55 18.39 18.09
CA GLN A 129 -30.75 17.05 18.66
C GLN A 129 -29.59 16.65 19.58
N LEU A 130 -28.36 17.03 19.27
CA LEU A 130 -27.21 16.87 20.18
C LEU A 130 -27.45 17.64 21.50
N ALA A 131 -27.87 18.91 21.42
CA ALA A 131 -28.25 19.68 22.60
C ALA A 131 -29.36 18.99 23.43
N ARG A 132 -30.32 18.34 22.77
CA ARG A 132 -31.39 17.57 23.42
C ARG A 132 -30.88 16.30 24.11
N LEU A 133 -29.91 15.60 23.52
CA LEU A 133 -29.24 14.46 24.14
C LEU A 133 -28.46 14.91 25.38
N ILE A 134 -27.56 15.89 25.26
CA ILE A 134 -26.71 16.38 26.35
C ILE A 134 -27.54 16.84 27.57
N ASN A 135 -28.64 17.58 27.33
CA ASN A 135 -29.52 18.03 28.42
C ASN A 135 -30.46 16.94 28.98
N GLY A 136 -30.53 15.77 28.36
CA GLY A 136 -31.42 14.67 28.74
C GLY A 136 -30.72 13.48 29.42
N VAL A 137 -29.41 13.30 29.20
CA VAL A 137 -28.63 12.24 29.82
C VAL A 137 -28.19 12.60 31.24
N ASN A 138 -28.02 11.59 32.11
CA ASN A 138 -27.60 11.77 33.50
C ASN A 138 -26.06 11.69 33.69
N PHE A 139 -25.30 11.69 32.60
CA PHE A 139 -23.85 11.48 32.57
C PHE A 139 -23.16 12.50 31.65
N PRO A 140 -21.86 12.80 31.84
CA PRO A 140 -21.13 13.75 31.00
C PRO A 140 -21.03 13.27 29.54
N VAL A 141 -21.29 14.21 28.62
CA VAL A 141 -20.94 14.10 27.20
C VAL A 141 -19.74 15.02 26.97
N VAL A 142 -18.67 14.49 26.39
CA VAL A 142 -17.37 15.19 26.25
C VAL A 142 -16.86 15.20 24.81
N SER A 143 -16.18 16.26 24.40
CA SER A 143 -15.30 16.28 23.23
C SER A 143 -14.33 17.46 23.31
N ALA A 144 -13.03 17.19 23.26
CA ALA A 144 -11.96 18.16 23.48
C ALA A 144 -11.63 19.02 22.28
N ASN A 145 -11.87 18.52 21.06
CA ASN A 145 -11.54 19.23 19.84
C ASN A 145 -12.72 20.03 19.24
N ILE A 146 -13.93 19.94 19.82
CA ILE A 146 -15.11 20.70 19.40
C ILE A 146 -15.17 22.06 20.12
N ASP A 147 -15.02 23.15 19.38
CA ASP A 147 -15.48 24.47 19.80
C ASP A 147 -16.89 24.73 19.21
N ALA A 148 -17.88 24.86 20.09
CA ALA A 148 -19.25 25.22 19.75
C ALA A 148 -19.69 26.51 20.46
N SER A 149 -18.74 27.37 20.85
CA SER A 149 -19.02 28.62 21.58
C SER A 149 -19.76 29.67 20.74
N GLU A 150 -19.65 29.62 19.41
CA GLU A 150 -20.43 30.45 18.49
C GLU A 150 -21.81 29.85 18.13
N GLU A 151 -22.12 28.61 18.53
CA GLU A 151 -23.40 27.95 18.26
C GLU A 151 -24.38 28.08 19.45
N PRO A 152 -25.46 28.90 19.35
CA PRO A 152 -26.33 29.20 20.49
C PRO A 152 -27.04 28.01 21.14
N LEU A 153 -27.16 26.87 20.44
CA LEU A 153 -27.76 25.65 21.00
C LEU A 153 -26.76 24.77 21.78
N LEU A 154 -25.45 24.95 21.58
CA LEU A 154 -24.39 24.12 22.18
C LEU A 154 -23.40 24.89 23.05
N ALA A 155 -23.40 26.22 23.00
CA ALA A 155 -22.49 27.09 23.74
C ALA A 155 -22.46 26.77 25.25
N GLY A 156 -21.35 26.20 25.71
CA GLY A 156 -21.13 25.80 27.11
C GLY A 156 -21.74 24.46 27.54
N LEU A 157 -22.29 23.67 26.61
CA LEU A 157 -22.80 22.32 26.89
C LEU A 157 -21.73 21.21 26.71
N ILE A 158 -20.77 21.43 25.82
CA ILE A 158 -19.70 20.47 25.52
C ILE A 158 -18.47 20.83 26.36
N ALA A 159 -17.99 19.86 27.15
CA ALA A 159 -16.75 19.97 27.91
C ALA A 159 -15.65 19.11 27.26
N PRO A 160 -14.36 19.49 27.36
CA PRO A 160 -13.28 18.68 26.80
C PRO A 160 -13.07 17.36 27.55
N SER A 161 -13.36 17.38 28.85
CA SER A 161 -13.15 16.26 29.76
C SER A 161 -14.07 16.32 30.97
N ALA A 162 -14.32 15.17 31.58
CA ALA A 162 -14.99 15.02 32.87
C ALA A 162 -14.15 14.17 33.82
N VAL A 163 -14.56 14.09 35.10
CA VAL A 163 -14.00 13.15 36.08
C VAL A 163 -15.13 12.27 36.60
N VAL A 164 -14.96 10.95 36.46
CA VAL A 164 -15.90 9.93 36.92
C VAL A 164 -15.33 9.27 38.17
N THR A 165 -16.15 9.07 39.20
CA THR A 165 -15.72 8.47 40.47
C THR A 165 -16.19 7.03 40.60
N ILE A 166 -15.30 6.06 40.41
CA ILE A 166 -15.59 4.62 40.51
C ILE A 166 -15.08 4.11 41.86
N ASN A 167 -16.00 3.78 42.77
CA ASN A 167 -15.71 3.23 44.12
C ASN A 167 -14.69 4.06 44.95
N GLY A 168 -14.61 5.37 44.70
CA GLY A 168 -13.71 6.31 45.38
C GLY A 168 -12.46 6.70 44.60
N GLU A 169 -12.05 5.92 43.60
CA GLU A 169 -11.03 6.34 42.63
C GLU A 169 -11.60 7.34 41.64
N GLN A 170 -10.78 8.30 41.21
CA GLN A 170 -11.15 9.31 40.20
C GLN A 170 -10.51 8.96 38.86
N ILE A 171 -11.33 8.80 37.83
CA ILE A 171 -10.91 8.50 36.46
C ILE A 171 -11.21 9.72 35.59
N GLY A 172 -10.20 10.21 34.89
CA GLY A 172 -10.37 11.27 33.89
C GLY A 172 -10.95 10.69 32.62
N VAL A 173 -11.95 11.37 32.04
CA VAL A 173 -12.54 10.99 30.75
C VAL A 173 -12.39 12.16 29.79
N VAL A 174 -11.69 11.96 28.69
CA VAL A 174 -11.51 12.94 27.60
C VAL A 174 -12.32 12.47 26.40
N GLY A 175 -12.98 13.37 25.68
CA GLY A 175 -13.62 13.03 24.40
C GLY A 175 -12.85 13.58 23.20
N VAL A 176 -13.02 13.01 22.02
CA VAL A 176 -12.57 13.60 20.74
C VAL A 176 -13.39 13.07 19.56
N THR A 177 -13.62 13.92 18.56
CA THR A 177 -14.53 13.67 17.42
C THR A 177 -13.83 13.99 16.10
N THR A 178 -14.02 13.16 15.06
CA THR A 178 -13.34 13.30 13.76
C THR A 178 -13.46 14.70 13.15
N GLN A 179 -12.32 15.26 12.72
CA GLN A 179 -12.26 16.46 11.87
C GLN A 179 -13.08 16.35 10.57
N GLU A 180 -13.41 15.13 10.10
CA GLU A 180 -14.25 14.98 8.90
C GLU A 180 -15.74 15.24 9.18
N THR A 181 -16.17 15.45 10.44
CA THR A 181 -17.59 15.68 10.80
C THR A 181 -18.30 16.76 9.96
N PRO A 182 -17.70 17.93 9.62
CA PRO A 182 -18.31 18.93 8.74
C PRO A 182 -18.52 18.51 7.28
N ILE A 183 -17.95 17.38 6.84
CA ILE A 183 -18.23 16.75 5.54
C ILE A 183 -18.94 15.39 5.66
N LEU A 184 -19.12 14.86 6.87
CA LEU A 184 -19.82 13.59 7.14
C LEU A 184 -21.26 13.78 7.65
N SER A 185 -21.54 14.93 8.27
CA SER A 185 -22.84 15.25 8.90
C SER A 185 -23.15 16.75 8.82
N SER A 186 -24.09 17.26 9.64
CA SER A 186 -24.67 18.61 9.54
C SER A 186 -24.38 19.54 10.74
N PRO A 187 -23.13 19.67 11.27
CA PRO A 187 -22.85 20.46 12.48
C PRO A 187 -23.11 21.97 12.33
N GLY A 188 -23.17 22.47 11.09
CA GLY A 188 -23.34 23.89 10.78
C GLY A 188 -22.03 24.68 10.80
N PRO A 189 -22.06 25.98 10.42
CA PRO A 189 -20.86 26.79 10.25
C PRO A 189 -20.26 27.32 11.57
N ASN A 190 -21.01 27.24 12.67
CA ASN A 190 -20.64 27.82 13.98
C ASN A 190 -19.99 26.80 14.93
N VAL A 191 -19.69 25.59 14.44
CA VAL A 191 -19.06 24.50 15.20
C VAL A 191 -17.75 24.17 14.51
N HIS A 192 -16.66 24.13 15.27
CA HIS A 192 -15.30 23.99 14.75
C HIS A 192 -14.61 22.77 15.37
N PHE A 193 -13.90 22.03 14.53
CA PHE A 193 -13.19 20.80 14.89
C PHE A 193 -11.70 21.08 14.76
N SER A 194 -10.96 20.95 15.85
CA SER A 194 -9.52 21.22 15.94
C SER A 194 -8.69 19.92 15.89
N ASP A 195 -7.37 20.06 15.94
CA ASP A 195 -6.40 18.95 15.95
C ASP A 195 -6.65 17.99 17.13
N GLU A 196 -6.95 16.73 16.80
CA GLU A 196 -7.34 15.68 17.73
C GLU A 196 -6.23 15.42 18.75
N VAL A 197 -4.97 15.34 18.32
CA VAL A 197 -3.82 15.02 19.18
C VAL A 197 -3.56 16.17 20.15
N ALA A 198 -3.51 17.42 19.64
CA ALA A 198 -3.27 18.60 20.46
C ALA A 198 -4.41 18.86 21.46
N ALA A 199 -5.66 18.64 21.05
CA ALA A 199 -6.83 18.80 21.92
C ALA A 199 -6.88 17.74 23.03
N VAL A 200 -6.65 16.46 22.70
CA VAL A 200 -6.58 15.38 23.68
C VAL A 200 -5.45 15.63 24.67
N GLN A 201 -4.23 15.93 24.20
CA GLN A 201 -3.11 16.20 25.12
C GLN A 201 -3.40 17.39 26.04
N ALA A 202 -3.95 18.48 25.52
CA ALA A 202 -4.30 19.64 26.34
C ALA A 202 -5.37 19.34 27.41
N ALA A 203 -6.26 18.39 27.17
CA ALA A 203 -7.24 17.93 28.16
C ALA A 203 -6.63 16.96 29.19
N VAL A 204 -5.74 16.05 28.75
CA VAL A 204 -4.98 15.14 29.61
C VAL A 204 -4.09 15.93 30.58
N ASP A 205 -3.32 16.90 30.09
CA ASP A 205 -2.47 17.78 30.90
C ASP A 205 -3.27 18.51 32.00
N GLN A 206 -4.51 18.92 31.70
CA GLN A 206 -5.41 19.55 32.66
C GLN A 206 -5.91 18.58 33.73
N LEU A 207 -6.15 17.32 33.39
CA LEU A 207 -6.52 16.26 34.34
C LEU A 207 -5.33 15.89 35.25
N THR A 208 -4.14 15.71 34.66
CA THR A 208 -2.90 15.45 35.42
C THR A 208 -2.57 16.61 36.37
N ALA A 209 -2.77 17.86 35.95
CA ALA A 209 -2.61 19.04 36.82
C ALA A 209 -3.60 19.09 38.00
N GLN A 210 -4.73 18.37 37.92
CA GLN A 210 -5.68 18.21 39.03
C GLN A 210 -5.34 17.02 39.95
N GLY A 211 -4.28 16.25 39.63
CA GLY A 211 -3.89 15.03 40.36
C GLY A 211 -4.65 13.77 39.93
N ILE A 212 -5.34 13.81 38.78
CA ILE A 212 -5.91 12.61 38.16
C ILE A 212 -4.79 11.83 37.47
N ASN A 213 -4.70 10.53 37.75
CA ASN A 213 -3.61 9.67 37.25
C ASN A 213 -4.08 8.46 36.44
N LYS A 214 -5.38 8.37 36.11
CA LYS A 214 -5.97 7.33 35.27
C LYS A 214 -6.85 8.02 34.25
N VAL A 215 -6.58 7.87 32.95
CA VAL A 215 -7.29 8.60 31.89
C VAL A 215 -7.75 7.66 30.77
N VAL A 216 -9.06 7.71 30.52
CA VAL A 216 -9.74 7.07 29.41
C VAL A 216 -10.06 8.13 28.36
N VAL A 217 -9.61 7.96 27.12
CA VAL A 217 -10.04 8.80 26.00
C VAL A 217 -11.13 8.05 25.22
N LEU A 218 -12.27 8.69 25.06
CA LEU A 218 -13.38 8.23 24.23
C LEU A 218 -13.25 8.88 22.86
N THR A 219 -13.04 8.10 21.82
CA THR A 219 -12.66 8.59 20.49
C THR A 219 -13.69 8.20 19.42
N HIS A 220 -14.07 9.17 18.60
CA HIS A 220 -14.87 8.93 17.39
C HIS A 220 -14.10 9.39 16.15
N ILE A 221 -12.94 8.78 15.93
CA ILE A 221 -11.98 9.17 14.87
C ILE A 221 -11.63 8.01 13.93
N GLY A 222 -11.70 6.77 14.39
CA GLY A 222 -11.48 5.56 13.60
C GLY A 222 -10.28 4.76 14.11
N TYR A 223 -10.36 3.42 14.07
CA TYR A 223 -9.40 2.52 14.71
C TYR A 223 -7.92 2.71 14.27
N VAL A 224 -7.65 3.15 13.03
CA VAL A 224 -6.27 3.43 12.59
C VAL A 224 -5.75 4.72 13.22
N GLU A 225 -6.62 5.72 13.28
CA GLU A 225 -6.42 7.03 13.87
C GLU A 225 -6.33 6.93 15.41
N ASP A 226 -7.08 6.04 16.05
CA ASP A 226 -7.03 5.71 17.49
C ASP A 226 -5.65 5.15 17.88
N VAL A 227 -5.12 4.20 17.09
CA VAL A 227 -3.78 3.63 17.29
C VAL A 227 -2.68 4.65 17.02
N ALA A 228 -2.89 5.60 16.10
CA ALA A 228 -1.97 6.71 15.86
C ALA A 228 -1.99 7.74 17.00
N LEU A 229 -3.18 8.09 17.51
CA LEU A 229 -3.37 8.98 18.65
C LEU A 229 -2.69 8.41 19.90
N ALA A 230 -2.86 7.11 20.17
CA ALA A 230 -2.19 6.40 21.27
C ALA A 230 -0.65 6.53 21.26
N GLN A 231 -0.05 6.65 20.07
CA GLN A 231 1.40 6.79 19.88
C GLN A 231 1.88 8.26 19.92
N ALA A 232 0.95 9.22 19.92
CA ALA A 232 1.24 10.65 19.80
C ALA A 232 1.06 11.44 21.11
N VAL A 233 0.40 10.87 22.12
CA VAL A 233 0.10 11.49 23.42
C VAL A 233 0.92 10.90 24.57
N HIS A 234 0.79 11.44 25.78
CA HIS A 234 1.29 10.87 27.05
C HIS A 234 0.26 11.08 28.16
N GLY A 235 0.29 10.24 29.20
CA GLY A 235 -0.68 10.29 30.31
C GLY A 235 -2.09 9.77 29.96
N VAL A 236 -2.20 8.93 28.93
CA VAL A 236 -3.43 8.22 28.54
C VAL A 236 -3.21 6.73 28.72
N ASP A 237 -4.16 6.03 29.36
CA ASP A 237 -4.03 4.59 29.62
C ASP A 237 -4.92 3.74 28.71
N ILE A 238 -6.11 4.24 28.36
CA ILE A 238 -7.11 3.52 27.56
C ILE A 238 -7.69 4.45 26.50
N ILE A 239 -7.84 3.93 25.27
CA ILE A 239 -8.59 4.55 24.19
C ILE A 239 -9.78 3.65 23.82
N VAL A 240 -10.98 4.21 23.81
CA VAL A 240 -12.23 3.52 23.43
C VAL A 240 -12.77 4.16 22.15
N GLY A 241 -12.65 3.43 21.04
CA GLY A 241 -12.91 3.92 19.69
C GLY A 241 -14.24 3.49 19.06
N GLY A 242 -14.62 4.23 18.03
CA GLY A 242 -15.75 3.98 17.14
C GLY A 242 -15.46 4.40 15.70
N HIS A 243 -16.46 4.92 14.97
CA HIS A 243 -16.40 5.49 13.62
C HIS A 243 -16.09 4.50 12.49
N SER A 244 -15.05 3.67 12.65
CA SER A 244 -14.60 2.72 11.63
C SER A 244 -15.31 1.37 11.67
N HIS A 245 -16.34 1.22 12.52
CA HIS A 245 -17.14 0.00 12.72
C HIS A 245 -16.25 -1.25 12.88
N THR A 246 -15.14 -1.12 13.60
CA THR A 246 -14.04 -2.09 13.53
C THR A 246 -14.16 -3.18 14.59
N PHE A 247 -14.11 -4.44 14.16
CA PHE A 247 -14.05 -5.59 15.05
C PHE A 247 -12.59 -5.97 15.34
N ILE A 248 -12.21 -5.93 16.61
CA ILE A 248 -10.97 -6.55 17.11
C ILE A 248 -11.34 -7.57 18.18
N TYR A 249 -10.60 -8.67 18.25
CA TYR A 249 -10.90 -9.82 19.12
C TYR A 249 -9.63 -10.66 19.28
N THR A 250 -9.40 -11.28 20.43
CA THR A 250 -8.28 -12.23 20.65
C THR A 250 -8.35 -13.40 19.64
N PRO A 251 -7.43 -13.53 18.67
CA PRO A 251 -7.65 -14.40 17.50
C PRO A 251 -7.87 -15.88 17.82
N GLU A 252 -7.32 -16.37 18.93
CA GLU A 252 -7.45 -17.74 19.42
C GLU A 252 -8.86 -18.08 19.97
N THR A 253 -9.66 -17.07 20.35
CA THR A 253 -10.98 -17.21 20.99
C THR A 253 -12.13 -16.66 20.14
N ALA A 254 -11.85 -16.21 18.91
CA ALA A 254 -12.81 -15.53 18.04
C ALA A 254 -14.15 -16.28 17.84
N PRO A 255 -15.31 -15.60 17.92
CA PRO A 255 -16.61 -16.24 17.90
C PRO A 255 -16.95 -16.80 16.52
N VAL A 256 -17.54 -18.01 16.49
CA VAL A 256 -17.93 -18.70 15.25
C VAL A 256 -19.29 -18.17 14.75
N ASN A 257 -19.38 -16.87 14.50
CA ASN A 257 -20.58 -16.16 14.02
C ASN A 257 -20.40 -15.46 12.66
N GLY A 258 -19.19 -15.49 12.10
CA GLY A 258 -18.84 -14.96 10.77
C GLY A 258 -18.16 -13.60 10.75
N ASP A 259 -18.02 -12.92 11.89
CA ASP A 259 -17.29 -11.64 11.96
C ASP A 259 -15.78 -11.91 11.99
N ILE A 260 -14.99 -11.12 11.25
CA ILE A 260 -13.54 -11.34 11.09
C ILE A 260 -12.78 -10.21 11.83
N PRO A 261 -11.99 -10.52 12.88
CA PRO A 261 -11.25 -9.50 13.61
C PRO A 261 -10.06 -8.98 12.80
N VAL A 262 -9.80 -7.67 12.85
CA VAL A 262 -8.65 -7.03 12.15
C VAL A 262 -7.39 -6.96 13.03
N GLY A 263 -7.53 -7.21 14.33
CA GLY A 263 -6.47 -7.12 15.33
C GLY A 263 -6.89 -7.74 16.67
N PRO A 264 -5.96 -7.86 17.64
CA PRO A 264 -6.24 -8.38 18.98
C PRO A 264 -7.03 -7.38 19.82
N TYR A 265 -7.72 -7.88 20.86
CA TYR A 265 -8.38 -7.06 21.87
C TYR A 265 -7.64 -7.21 23.22
N PRO A 266 -7.28 -6.11 23.92
CA PRO A 266 -7.07 -4.77 23.36
C PRO A 266 -5.90 -4.78 22.35
N THR A 267 -5.86 -3.78 21.48
CA THR A 267 -4.63 -3.49 20.72
C THR A 267 -3.76 -2.57 21.55
N VAL A 268 -2.53 -3.00 21.84
CA VAL A 268 -1.60 -2.28 22.73
C VAL A 268 -0.64 -1.43 21.92
N ALA A 269 -0.67 -0.13 22.16
CA ALA A 269 0.33 0.83 21.71
C ALA A 269 1.17 1.32 22.90
N ASN A 270 2.20 2.15 22.64
CA ASN A 270 2.93 2.85 23.69
C ASN A 270 2.82 4.35 23.48
N GLY A 271 2.57 5.10 24.56
CA GLY A 271 2.58 6.56 24.57
C GLY A 271 3.99 7.14 24.39
N THR A 272 4.06 8.45 24.21
CA THR A 272 5.32 9.21 24.08
C THR A 272 6.13 9.29 25.38
N ASP A 273 5.51 8.96 26.52
CA ASP A 273 6.13 8.69 27.82
C ASP A 273 6.70 7.25 27.94
N GLY A 274 6.32 6.35 27.04
CA GLY A 274 6.69 4.93 27.04
C GLY A 274 5.71 4.01 27.79
N ASN A 275 4.60 4.53 28.32
CA ASN A 275 3.58 3.73 29.00
C ASN A 275 2.69 2.97 28.01
N PRO A 276 2.13 1.80 28.37
CA PRO A 276 1.21 1.06 27.52
C PRO A 276 -0.16 1.74 27.43
N VAL A 277 -0.69 1.86 26.21
CA VAL A 277 -2.01 2.42 25.92
C VAL A 277 -2.89 1.34 25.32
N LEU A 278 -4.07 1.10 25.91
CA LEU A 278 -4.97 0.02 25.53
C LEU A 278 -6.09 0.53 24.61
N VAL A 279 -6.02 0.21 23.32
CA VAL A 279 -7.01 0.61 22.31
C VAL A 279 -8.09 -0.47 22.15
N VAL A 280 -9.36 -0.11 22.29
CA VAL A 280 -10.52 -1.03 22.21
C VAL A 280 -11.66 -0.48 21.35
N THR A 281 -12.41 -1.38 20.71
CA THR A 281 -13.65 -1.10 19.94
C THR A 281 -14.56 -2.33 20.02
N ALA A 282 -15.89 -2.15 19.93
CA ALA A 282 -16.92 -3.20 20.06
C ALA A 282 -17.75 -3.41 18.76
N PHE A 283 -17.10 -3.25 17.60
CA PHE A 283 -17.69 -3.40 16.26
C PHE A 283 -18.75 -2.34 15.92
N GLN A 284 -20.04 -2.63 16.06
CA GLN A 284 -21.16 -1.72 15.75
C GLN A 284 -22.50 -2.31 16.25
N TRP A 285 -23.56 -1.50 16.20
CA TRP A 285 -24.97 -1.93 16.23
C TRP A 285 -25.41 -2.68 17.50
N SER A 286 -24.69 -2.56 18.62
CA SER A 286 -24.83 -3.39 19.83
C SER A 286 -24.72 -4.91 19.62
N ARG A 287 -24.14 -5.34 18.49
CA ARG A 287 -23.90 -6.76 18.21
C ARG A 287 -22.93 -7.38 19.23
N TYR A 288 -22.08 -6.55 19.81
CA TYR A 288 -21.22 -6.86 20.95
C TYR A 288 -21.39 -5.80 22.05
N LEU A 289 -21.05 -6.19 23.28
CA LEU A 289 -20.70 -5.28 24.37
C LEU A 289 -19.18 -5.39 24.57
N GLY A 290 -18.43 -4.30 24.44
CA GLY A 290 -17.01 -4.30 24.77
C GLY A 290 -16.80 -4.58 26.25
N HIS A 291 -15.85 -5.45 26.59
CA HIS A 291 -15.47 -5.75 27.97
C HIS A 291 -13.93 -5.80 28.08
N LEU A 292 -13.35 -4.91 28.90
CA LEU A 292 -11.93 -4.87 29.21
C LEU A 292 -11.76 -4.80 30.73
N ASP A 293 -11.10 -5.79 31.32
CA ASP A 293 -10.60 -5.71 32.69
C ASP A 293 -9.16 -5.17 32.67
N VAL A 294 -8.84 -4.19 33.52
CA VAL A 294 -7.52 -3.54 33.63
C VAL A 294 -7.08 -3.44 35.08
N THR A 295 -5.82 -3.76 35.37
CA THR A 295 -5.15 -3.53 36.66
C THR A 295 -4.19 -2.36 36.53
N PHE A 296 -4.46 -1.30 37.28
CA PHE A 296 -3.62 -0.12 37.43
C PHE A 296 -2.74 -0.21 38.68
N ASP A 297 -1.54 0.36 38.65
CA ASP A 297 -0.67 0.51 39.83
C ASP A 297 -0.94 1.80 40.64
N GLU A 298 -0.15 2.02 41.70
CA GLU A 298 -0.25 3.23 42.54
C GLU A 298 0.04 4.54 41.78
N THR A 299 0.84 4.50 40.72
CA THR A 299 1.14 5.66 39.88
C THR A 299 0.04 5.93 38.86
N GLY A 300 -0.78 4.92 38.57
CA GLY A 300 -1.94 4.99 37.70
C GLY A 300 -1.76 4.27 36.36
N VAL A 301 -0.59 3.68 36.10
CA VAL A 301 -0.27 3.02 34.82
C VAL A 301 -0.91 1.63 34.74
N ALA A 302 -1.40 1.24 33.56
CA ALA A 302 -1.92 -0.09 33.29
C ALA A 302 -0.79 -1.16 33.30
N THR A 303 -0.91 -2.17 34.18
CA THR A 303 0.12 -3.22 34.39
C THR A 303 -0.34 -4.63 33.99
N ALA A 304 -1.64 -4.88 33.93
CA ALA A 304 -2.23 -6.09 33.38
C ALA A 304 -3.62 -5.79 32.79
N TRP A 305 -4.04 -6.57 31.79
CA TRP A 305 -5.31 -6.39 31.11
C TRP A 305 -5.81 -7.70 30.47
N GLY A 306 -7.10 -7.76 30.18
CA GLY A 306 -7.74 -8.86 29.44
C GLY A 306 -9.22 -8.61 29.17
N GLY A 307 -9.85 -9.49 28.41
CA GLY A 307 -11.25 -9.35 27.97
C GLY A 307 -11.37 -9.60 26.47
N ASP A 308 -12.60 -9.62 25.97
CA ASP A 308 -12.97 -9.74 24.55
C ASP A 308 -14.40 -9.13 24.40
N PRO A 309 -14.79 -8.59 23.22
CA PRO A 309 -16.16 -8.12 23.00
C PRO A 309 -17.19 -9.24 23.13
N ILE A 310 -18.19 -9.08 24.00
CA ILE A 310 -19.16 -10.12 24.34
C ILE A 310 -20.32 -10.10 23.33
N TYR A 311 -20.47 -11.16 22.55
CA TYR A 311 -21.50 -11.27 21.51
C TYR A 311 -22.92 -11.30 22.09
N MET A 312 -23.74 -10.30 21.74
CA MET A 312 -25.12 -10.12 22.22
C MET A 312 -26.12 -11.00 21.47
N GLY A 313 -25.79 -12.28 21.29
CA GLY A 313 -26.62 -13.25 20.59
C GLY A 313 -27.87 -13.67 21.38
N ALA A 314 -28.68 -14.54 20.77
CA ALA A 314 -29.96 -14.99 21.30
C ALA A 314 -29.91 -15.66 22.71
N ALA A 315 -28.72 -16.08 23.17
CA ALA A 315 -28.51 -16.72 24.47
C ALA A 315 -28.49 -15.74 25.66
N VAL A 316 -28.18 -14.45 25.44
CA VAL A 316 -28.24 -13.42 26.48
C VAL A 316 -29.71 -13.10 26.77
N ALA A 317 -30.15 -13.02 28.03
CA ALA A 317 -31.55 -12.64 28.31
C ALA A 317 -31.83 -11.18 27.93
N GLN A 318 -33.10 -10.81 27.73
CA GLN A 318 -33.52 -9.42 27.59
C GLN A 318 -34.03 -8.91 28.95
N ASP A 319 -33.50 -7.77 29.42
CA ASP A 319 -33.99 -7.11 30.62
C ASP A 319 -35.45 -6.68 30.44
N PRO A 320 -36.38 -7.07 31.33
CA PRO A 320 -37.81 -6.82 31.14
C PRO A 320 -38.20 -5.34 31.30
N THR A 321 -37.38 -4.52 31.98
CA THR A 321 -37.63 -3.09 32.16
C THR A 321 -37.26 -2.33 30.90
N VAL A 322 -36.06 -2.59 30.36
CA VAL A 322 -35.58 -1.97 29.12
C VAL A 322 -36.35 -2.48 27.91
N GLN A 323 -36.72 -3.77 27.87
CA GLN A 323 -37.55 -4.30 26.80
C GLN A 323 -38.95 -3.66 26.79
N ALA A 324 -39.57 -3.42 27.95
CA ALA A 324 -40.86 -2.73 28.04
C ALA A 324 -40.79 -1.27 27.55
N LEU A 325 -39.67 -0.56 27.75
CA LEU A 325 -39.45 0.76 27.16
C LEU A 325 -39.41 0.65 25.62
N VAL A 326 -38.58 -0.25 25.07
CA VAL A 326 -38.45 -0.44 23.61
C VAL A 326 -39.78 -0.84 22.97
N ASP A 327 -40.53 -1.74 23.61
CA ASP A 327 -41.86 -2.18 23.16
C ASP A 327 -42.88 -1.04 23.12
N SER A 328 -42.80 -0.07 24.05
CA SER A 328 -43.70 1.10 24.06
C SER A 328 -43.55 2.00 22.83
N TYR A 329 -42.35 2.06 22.25
CA TYR A 329 -42.04 2.79 21.02
C TYR A 329 -42.21 1.93 19.75
N ARG A 330 -42.05 0.61 19.87
CA ARG A 330 -42.10 -0.32 18.73
C ARG A 330 -43.43 -0.29 17.98
N ALA A 331 -44.54 0.01 18.65
CA ALA A 331 -45.88 0.01 18.04
C ALA A 331 -46.01 0.92 16.80
N GLU A 332 -45.36 2.09 16.78
CA GLU A 332 -45.39 2.99 15.61
C GLU A 332 -44.37 2.58 14.53
N VAL A 333 -43.23 2.03 14.94
CA VAL A 333 -42.21 1.44 14.05
C VAL A 333 -42.77 0.25 13.27
N ASP A 334 -43.51 -0.63 13.94
CA ASP A 334 -44.11 -1.82 13.34
C ASP A 334 -45.22 -1.46 12.32
N VAL A 335 -45.90 -0.31 12.47
CA VAL A 335 -46.84 0.18 11.44
C VAL A 335 -46.10 0.47 10.13
N LEU A 336 -44.91 1.10 10.17
CA LEU A 336 -44.11 1.37 8.98
C LEU A 336 -43.51 0.10 8.38
N ARG A 337 -42.96 -0.79 9.22
CA ARG A 337 -42.41 -2.09 8.81
C ARG A 337 -43.44 -3.03 8.16
N ASN A 338 -44.72 -2.92 8.51
CA ASN A 338 -45.79 -3.76 7.95
C ASN A 338 -46.67 -3.06 6.88
N THR A 339 -46.35 -1.82 6.49
CA THR A 339 -47.09 -1.11 5.42
C THR A 339 -46.37 -1.30 4.08
N PHE A 340 -46.83 -2.29 3.30
CA PHE A 340 -46.29 -2.62 1.98
C PHE A 340 -46.78 -1.65 0.89
N ILE A 341 -45.85 -1.23 0.02
CA ILE A 341 -46.05 -0.20 -1.01
C ILE A 341 -45.76 -0.67 -2.45
N GLY A 342 -45.19 -1.86 -2.61
CA GLY A 342 -44.89 -2.51 -3.88
C GLY A 342 -44.09 -3.80 -3.64
N GLU A 343 -43.43 -4.32 -4.68
CA GLU A 343 -42.52 -5.48 -4.58
C GLU A 343 -41.34 -5.36 -5.55
N THR A 344 -40.22 -6.04 -5.26
CA THR A 344 -39.08 -6.22 -6.18
C THR A 344 -38.91 -7.68 -6.60
N THR A 345 -38.49 -7.90 -7.85
CA THR A 345 -38.20 -9.23 -8.40
C THR A 345 -36.74 -9.66 -8.25
N VAL A 346 -35.89 -8.80 -7.67
CA VAL A 346 -34.46 -9.03 -7.44
C VAL A 346 -34.08 -8.56 -6.03
N GLU A 347 -33.07 -9.20 -5.44
CA GLU A 347 -32.39 -8.72 -4.23
C GLU A 347 -31.65 -7.41 -4.54
N LEU A 348 -31.67 -6.46 -3.61
CA LEU A 348 -31.01 -5.15 -3.74
C LEU A 348 -29.91 -5.00 -2.68
N PRO A 349 -28.79 -5.76 -2.77
CA PRO A 349 -27.74 -5.73 -1.77
C PRO A 349 -26.94 -4.42 -1.81
N ILE A 350 -26.49 -3.98 -0.64
CA ILE A 350 -25.48 -2.91 -0.48
C ILE A 350 -24.11 -3.43 -0.03
N ILE A 351 -24.06 -4.65 0.52
CA ILE A 351 -22.85 -5.36 0.95
C ILE A 351 -22.84 -6.74 0.29
N VAL A 352 -21.71 -7.14 -0.30
CA VAL A 352 -21.49 -8.49 -0.83
C VAL A 352 -20.10 -8.97 -0.40
N GLY A 353 -19.99 -10.16 0.17
CA GLY A 353 -18.70 -10.72 0.62
C GLY A 353 -17.96 -9.85 1.66
N GLY A 354 -18.70 -9.06 2.46
CA GLY A 354 -18.15 -8.09 3.40
C GLY A 354 -17.77 -6.73 2.78
N GLN A 355 -17.84 -6.56 1.46
CA GLN A 355 -17.52 -5.30 0.78
C GLN A 355 -18.76 -4.45 0.54
N GLN A 356 -18.69 -3.15 0.87
CA GLN A 356 -19.72 -2.13 0.62
C GLN A 356 -19.80 -1.82 -0.88
N ILE A 357 -20.51 -2.63 -1.68
CA ILE A 357 -20.47 -2.54 -3.15
C ILE A 357 -20.93 -1.19 -3.68
N CYS A 358 -21.95 -0.56 -3.08
CA CYS A 358 -22.41 0.78 -3.45
C CYS A 358 -21.37 1.89 -3.19
N ARG A 359 -20.29 1.61 -2.46
CA ARG A 359 -19.17 2.54 -2.18
C ARG A 359 -17.95 2.30 -3.08
N ALA A 360 -18.04 1.37 -4.05
CA ALA A 360 -16.94 1.00 -4.93
C ALA A 360 -17.32 0.74 -6.41
N GLY A 361 -18.59 0.52 -6.72
CA GLY A 361 -19.07 0.28 -8.08
C GLY A 361 -20.58 0.55 -8.23
N GLU A 362 -21.10 0.36 -9.45
CA GLU A 362 -22.55 0.39 -9.70
C GLU A 362 -23.28 -0.65 -8.84
N CYS A 363 -24.39 -0.28 -8.19
CA CYS A 363 -25.19 -1.20 -7.41
C CYS A 363 -26.70 -1.03 -7.68
N LEU A 364 -27.47 -2.11 -7.56
CA LEU A 364 -28.90 -2.14 -7.88
C LEU A 364 -29.71 -1.14 -7.04
N MET A 365 -29.35 -0.96 -5.76
CA MET A 365 -29.95 0.04 -4.88
C MET A 365 -29.64 1.48 -5.34
N GLY A 366 -28.43 1.73 -5.82
CA GLY A 366 -28.00 3.02 -6.34
C GLY A 366 -28.77 3.41 -7.61
N ASN A 367 -28.93 2.45 -8.53
CA ASN A 367 -29.72 2.64 -9.74
C ASN A 367 -31.20 2.92 -9.40
N LEU A 368 -31.81 2.13 -8.49
CA LEU A 368 -33.19 2.36 -8.03
C LEU A 368 -33.39 3.77 -7.43
N VAL A 369 -32.54 4.16 -6.48
CA VAL A 369 -32.68 5.46 -5.78
C VAL A 369 -32.46 6.63 -6.73
N THR A 370 -31.50 6.55 -7.65
CA THR A 370 -31.26 7.63 -8.62
C THR A 370 -32.30 7.69 -9.73
N ASP A 371 -32.87 6.57 -10.16
CA ASP A 371 -34.02 6.55 -11.08
C ASP A 371 -35.26 7.16 -10.42
N ALA A 372 -35.48 6.87 -9.13
CA ALA A 372 -36.53 7.48 -8.32
C ALA A 372 -36.35 9.00 -8.19
N MET A 373 -35.13 9.47 -7.89
CA MET A 373 -34.79 10.90 -7.87
C MET A 373 -35.08 11.57 -9.22
N LEU A 374 -34.51 11.03 -10.30
CA LEU A 374 -34.58 11.62 -11.64
C LEU A 374 -36.02 11.65 -12.18
N ARG A 375 -36.80 10.59 -11.94
CA ARG A 375 -38.23 10.55 -12.26
C ARG A 375 -39.01 11.57 -11.43
N ARG A 376 -38.76 11.67 -10.12
CA ARG A 376 -39.49 12.58 -9.23
C ARG A 376 -39.33 14.04 -9.65
N VAL A 377 -38.11 14.50 -9.92
CA VAL A 377 -37.88 15.90 -10.30
C VAL A 377 -38.48 16.25 -11.66
N ASN A 378 -38.34 15.36 -12.65
CA ASN A 378 -38.92 15.52 -13.99
C ASN A 378 -40.46 15.42 -14.02
N MET A 379 -41.11 15.03 -12.91
CA MET A 379 -42.57 15.02 -12.77
C MET A 379 -43.14 16.25 -12.03
N ILE A 380 -42.31 17.09 -11.40
CA ILE A 380 -42.77 18.24 -10.60
C ILE A 380 -43.08 19.45 -11.48
N ASP A 381 -42.21 19.78 -12.43
CA ASP A 381 -42.47 20.81 -13.45
C ASP A 381 -42.25 20.24 -14.87
N PRO A 382 -43.31 20.03 -15.66
CA PRO A 382 -43.18 19.51 -17.03
C PRO A 382 -42.49 20.48 -18.01
N ASN A 383 -42.15 21.70 -17.58
CA ASN A 383 -41.40 22.67 -18.36
C ASN A 383 -39.88 22.64 -18.06
N MET A 384 -39.45 21.92 -17.01
CA MET A 384 -38.05 21.85 -16.59
C MET A 384 -37.54 20.40 -16.61
N HIS A 385 -36.62 20.13 -17.53
CA HIS A 385 -35.93 18.84 -17.62
C HIS A 385 -34.67 18.83 -16.75
N TYR A 386 -34.48 17.73 -16.02
CA TYR A 386 -33.24 17.38 -15.32
C TYR A 386 -32.53 16.28 -16.09
N ASP A 387 -31.30 16.54 -16.52
CA ASP A 387 -30.50 15.67 -17.38
C ASP A 387 -30.10 14.36 -16.65
N PHE A 388 -29.72 14.44 -15.37
CA PHE A 388 -29.26 13.29 -14.58
C PHE A 388 -29.37 13.49 -13.06
N ALA A 389 -29.29 12.39 -12.32
CA ALA A 389 -29.24 12.34 -10.86
C ALA A 389 -27.94 11.69 -10.35
N ILE A 390 -27.41 12.19 -9.23
CA ILE A 390 -26.22 11.66 -8.54
C ILE A 390 -26.53 11.55 -7.03
N THR A 391 -26.20 10.42 -6.40
CA THR A 391 -26.29 10.27 -4.93
C THR A 391 -25.10 9.48 -4.39
N ASN A 392 -24.67 9.73 -3.15
CA ASN A 392 -23.51 9.08 -2.54
C ASN A 392 -23.88 7.71 -1.98
N GLY A 393 -23.06 6.69 -2.25
CA GLY A 393 -23.24 5.32 -1.76
C GLY A 393 -23.23 5.21 -0.23
N GLY A 394 -22.60 6.16 0.46
CA GLY A 394 -22.65 6.30 1.93
C GLY A 394 -24.04 6.64 2.47
N GLY A 395 -24.91 7.24 1.64
CA GLY A 395 -26.30 7.54 1.96
C GLY A 395 -27.26 6.34 1.88
N LEU A 396 -26.80 5.20 1.34
CA LEU A 396 -27.57 3.95 1.22
C LEU A 396 -27.21 3.03 2.39
N ARG A 397 -28.16 2.75 3.30
CA ARG A 397 -27.85 2.18 4.63
C ARG A 397 -28.39 0.77 4.91
N ALA A 398 -29.28 0.24 4.07
CA ALA A 398 -29.80 -1.12 4.15
C ALA A 398 -29.88 -1.79 2.75
N PRO A 399 -29.84 -3.13 2.68
CA PRO A 399 -30.32 -3.87 1.52
C PRO A 399 -31.85 -3.96 1.52
N ILE A 400 -32.45 -4.47 0.43
CA ILE A 400 -33.84 -4.93 0.38
C ILE A 400 -33.87 -6.34 -0.22
N ASP A 401 -34.60 -7.25 0.42
CA ASP A 401 -34.75 -8.64 -0.02
C ASP A 401 -35.76 -8.76 -1.19
N VAL A 402 -35.78 -9.92 -1.87
CA VAL A 402 -36.74 -10.16 -2.95
C VAL A 402 -38.16 -10.37 -2.43
N GLY A 403 -39.14 -9.66 -2.99
CA GLY A 403 -40.55 -9.71 -2.57
C GLY A 403 -41.13 -8.34 -2.20
N PRO A 404 -42.18 -8.31 -1.34
CA PRO A 404 -42.87 -7.08 -0.95
C PRO A 404 -41.97 -6.08 -0.23
N ILE A 405 -42.04 -4.81 -0.63
CA ILE A 405 -41.30 -3.69 -0.04
C ILE A 405 -42.22 -2.89 0.87
N SER A 406 -41.78 -2.64 2.10
CA SER A 406 -42.45 -1.78 3.08
C SER A 406 -41.96 -0.33 3.08
N ILE A 407 -42.77 0.57 3.65
CA ILE A 407 -42.32 1.93 4.01
C ILE A 407 -41.13 1.88 4.97
N GLY A 408 -41.14 0.92 5.91
CA GLY A 408 -40.06 0.72 6.86
C GLY A 408 -38.71 0.45 6.19
N GLU A 409 -38.67 -0.42 5.19
CA GLU A 409 -37.45 -0.71 4.42
C GLU A 409 -36.93 0.50 3.66
N VAL A 410 -37.79 1.29 3.00
CA VAL A 410 -37.34 2.52 2.30
C VAL A 410 -36.71 3.52 3.28
N PHE A 411 -37.25 3.66 4.49
CA PHE A 411 -36.62 4.45 5.55
C PHE A 411 -35.33 3.82 6.11
N GLU A 412 -35.22 2.50 6.22
CA GLU A 412 -33.98 1.84 6.67
C GLU A 412 -32.87 1.91 5.58
N VAL A 413 -33.22 2.03 4.30
CA VAL A 413 -32.28 2.40 3.21
C VAL A 413 -31.88 3.88 3.30
N LEU A 414 -32.83 4.78 3.56
CA LEU A 414 -32.68 6.24 3.49
C LEU A 414 -33.01 6.97 4.82
N PRO A 415 -32.31 6.67 5.94
CA PRO A 415 -32.77 7.05 7.27
C PRO A 415 -32.56 8.54 7.62
N PHE A 416 -31.74 9.24 6.83
CA PHE A 416 -31.36 10.64 7.04
C PHE A 416 -32.50 11.65 6.90
N GLY A 417 -33.56 11.32 6.13
CA GLY A 417 -34.60 12.30 5.77
C GLY A 417 -34.13 13.42 4.84
N ASN A 418 -33.08 13.13 4.04
CA ASN A 418 -32.53 14.06 3.06
C ASN A 418 -33.57 14.47 2.02
N THR A 419 -33.67 15.75 1.70
CA THR A 419 -34.46 16.24 0.57
C THR A 419 -33.70 16.05 -0.74
N ILE A 420 -34.44 15.91 -1.84
CA ILE A 420 -33.85 16.09 -3.18
C ILE A 420 -33.54 17.58 -3.37
N ALA A 421 -32.29 17.89 -3.66
CA ALA A 421 -31.84 19.21 -4.07
C ALA A 421 -31.60 19.23 -5.60
N THR A 422 -31.89 20.36 -6.23
CA THR A 422 -31.75 20.54 -7.68
C THR A 422 -30.97 21.79 -8.03
N PHE A 423 -30.08 21.70 -9.02
CA PHE A 423 -29.20 22.81 -9.41
C PHE A 423 -28.64 22.63 -10.83
N GLY A 424 -28.26 23.74 -11.47
CA GLY A 424 -27.43 23.70 -12.68
C GLY A 424 -25.96 23.51 -12.34
N LEU A 425 -25.22 22.73 -13.13
CA LEU A 425 -23.77 22.54 -12.98
C LEU A 425 -23.09 22.45 -14.35
N ARG A 426 -21.86 22.97 -14.52
CA ARG A 426 -21.13 22.85 -15.79
C ARG A 426 -20.61 21.44 -16.01
N GLY A 427 -20.48 20.99 -17.26
CA GLY A 427 -19.88 19.68 -17.57
C GLY A 427 -18.50 19.47 -16.93
N SER A 428 -17.65 20.50 -16.88
CA SER A 428 -16.35 20.44 -16.17
C SER A 428 -16.48 20.19 -14.66
N ASP A 429 -17.47 20.82 -14.02
CA ASP A 429 -17.76 20.70 -12.60
C ASP A 429 -18.41 19.35 -12.26
N VAL A 430 -19.18 18.77 -13.19
CA VAL A 430 -19.73 17.41 -13.11
C VAL A 430 -18.60 16.37 -13.13
N VAL A 431 -17.62 16.51 -14.04
CA VAL A 431 -16.43 15.64 -14.05
C VAL A 431 -15.66 15.76 -12.73
N ALA A 432 -15.48 16.98 -12.20
CA ALA A 432 -14.83 17.19 -10.91
C ALA A 432 -15.59 16.56 -9.73
N ALA A 433 -16.93 16.53 -9.76
CA ALA A 433 -17.75 15.84 -8.78
C ALA A 433 -17.55 14.31 -8.83
N LEU A 434 -17.50 13.73 -10.03
CA LEU A 434 -17.23 12.30 -10.22
C LEU A 434 -15.79 11.93 -9.77
N GLU A 435 -14.81 12.80 -10.02
CA GLU A 435 -13.42 12.64 -9.53
C GLU A 435 -13.34 12.65 -7.99
N ASN A 436 -14.08 13.53 -7.29
CA ASN A 436 -14.21 13.42 -5.83
C ASN A 436 -14.82 12.06 -5.45
N GLY A 437 -15.89 11.65 -6.13
CA GLY A 437 -16.58 10.40 -5.83
C GLY A 437 -15.69 9.15 -5.93
N VAL A 438 -14.79 9.08 -6.92
CA VAL A 438 -13.84 7.97 -7.08
C VAL A 438 -12.49 8.19 -6.37
N SER A 439 -12.30 9.29 -5.62
CA SER A 439 -11.01 9.66 -5.01
C SER A 439 -10.55 8.69 -3.90
N ARG A 440 -11.47 8.18 -3.09
CA ARG A 440 -11.18 7.35 -1.90
C ARG A 440 -11.68 5.90 -1.97
N VAL A 441 -12.02 5.40 -3.16
CA VAL A 441 -12.43 3.98 -3.33
C VAL A 441 -11.32 3.05 -2.84
N GLY A 442 -11.67 2.10 -1.99
CA GLY A 442 -10.73 1.17 -1.36
C GLY A 442 -10.00 1.72 -0.13
N LEU A 443 -10.30 2.95 0.32
CA LEU A 443 -9.76 3.54 1.55
C LEU A 443 -10.85 3.62 2.62
N GLY A 444 -10.84 2.66 3.56
CA GLY A 444 -11.79 2.59 4.67
C GLY A 444 -13.26 2.55 4.24
N SER A 445 -14.15 3.07 5.09
CA SER A 445 -15.61 3.02 4.90
C SER A 445 -16.20 4.22 4.11
N ASN A 446 -15.38 4.97 3.36
CA ASN A 446 -15.74 6.25 2.74
C ASN A 446 -17.05 6.21 1.92
N GLY A 447 -17.94 7.20 2.14
CA GLY A 447 -19.29 7.23 1.56
C GLY A 447 -19.38 7.75 0.12
N ARG A 448 -18.45 8.62 -0.29
CA ARG A 448 -18.56 9.53 -1.44
C ARG A 448 -18.79 8.95 -2.84
N PHE A 449 -18.77 7.64 -3.03
CA PHE A 449 -18.90 7.04 -4.36
C PHE A 449 -20.24 7.43 -5.02
N PRO A 450 -20.26 7.90 -6.28
CA PRO A 450 -21.47 8.44 -6.88
C PRO A 450 -22.26 7.32 -7.58
N GLN A 451 -23.40 6.94 -7.03
CA GLN A 451 -24.44 6.21 -7.77
C GLN A 451 -25.19 7.20 -8.68
N VAL A 452 -25.62 6.77 -9.87
CA VAL A 452 -26.08 7.69 -10.94
C VAL A 452 -27.26 7.16 -11.77
N SER A 453 -28.05 8.10 -12.32
CA SER A 453 -29.07 7.86 -13.36
C SER A 453 -29.04 8.99 -14.39
N GLY A 454 -29.28 8.69 -15.67
CA GLY A 454 -29.21 9.67 -16.78
C GLY A 454 -27.79 10.06 -17.23
N ILE A 455 -26.75 9.63 -16.50
CA ILE A 455 -25.33 9.83 -16.82
C ILE A 455 -24.58 8.50 -16.60
N ARG A 456 -23.54 8.26 -17.40
CA ARG A 456 -22.62 7.13 -17.23
C ARG A 456 -21.16 7.56 -17.33
N PHE A 457 -20.25 6.80 -16.72
CA PHE A 457 -18.81 7.05 -16.80
C PHE A 457 -17.95 5.78 -16.59
N LYS A 458 -16.70 5.83 -17.03
CA LYS A 458 -15.66 4.84 -16.70
C LYS A 458 -14.66 5.44 -15.71
N PHE A 459 -14.07 4.63 -14.82
CA PHE A 459 -13.03 5.08 -13.89
C PHE A 459 -11.94 4.03 -13.63
N ASN A 460 -10.70 4.44 -13.32
CA ASN A 460 -9.62 3.51 -12.97
C ASN A 460 -8.76 4.03 -11.81
N LEU A 461 -8.67 3.22 -10.75
CA LEU A 461 -8.02 3.56 -9.48
C LEU A 461 -6.49 3.60 -9.52
N LYS A 462 -5.88 3.06 -10.58
CA LYS A 462 -4.42 3.15 -10.82
C LYS A 462 -3.98 4.55 -11.27
N PHE A 463 -4.91 5.38 -11.75
CA PHE A 463 -4.60 6.77 -12.06
C PHE A 463 -4.55 7.65 -10.79
N PRO A 464 -3.80 8.76 -10.82
CA PRO A 464 -3.84 9.78 -9.77
C PRO A 464 -5.26 10.28 -9.47
N VAL A 465 -5.53 10.60 -8.21
CA VAL A 465 -6.78 11.27 -7.80
C VAL A 465 -6.92 12.60 -8.56
N GLY A 466 -8.10 12.88 -9.14
CA GLY A 466 -8.31 14.02 -10.03
C GLY A 466 -7.91 13.74 -11.49
N SER A 467 -7.66 12.49 -11.85
CA SER A 467 -7.44 12.02 -13.23
C SER A 467 -7.86 10.55 -13.41
N ARG A 468 -8.84 10.07 -12.63
CA ARG A 468 -9.37 8.70 -12.65
C ARG A 468 -10.55 8.49 -13.58
N VAL A 469 -11.31 9.54 -13.87
CA VAL A 469 -12.61 9.49 -14.57
C VAL A 469 -12.42 9.74 -16.08
N SER A 470 -13.20 9.02 -16.89
CA SER A 470 -13.19 9.11 -18.35
C SER A 470 -14.53 8.71 -18.94
N GLU A 471 -14.74 9.00 -20.24
CA GLU A 471 -15.92 8.55 -20.99
C GLU A 471 -17.23 8.91 -20.28
N VAL A 472 -17.29 10.15 -19.74
CA VAL A 472 -18.49 10.70 -19.09
C VAL A 472 -19.48 11.09 -20.18
N GLU A 473 -20.64 10.44 -20.18
CA GLU A 473 -21.70 10.64 -21.17
C GLU A 473 -23.06 10.83 -20.50
N VAL A 474 -23.85 11.77 -21.02
CA VAL A 474 -25.19 12.13 -20.53
C VAL A 474 -26.25 11.68 -21.53
N TRP A 475 -27.38 11.19 -21.05
CA TRP A 475 -28.51 10.74 -21.86
C TRP A 475 -29.31 11.93 -22.43
N ASP A 476 -29.49 11.99 -23.74
CA ASP A 476 -30.22 13.06 -24.45
C ASP A 476 -31.73 12.76 -24.67
N GLY A 477 -32.23 11.65 -24.13
CA GLY A 477 -33.57 11.11 -24.40
C GLY A 477 -33.60 9.99 -25.46
N THR A 478 -32.55 9.88 -26.29
CA THR A 478 -32.42 8.91 -27.39
C THR A 478 -31.11 8.12 -27.34
N SER A 479 -30.04 8.74 -26.85
CA SER A 479 -28.66 8.26 -26.85
C SER A 479 -27.84 8.86 -25.70
N TYR A 480 -26.77 8.17 -25.30
CA TYR A 480 -25.70 8.77 -24.51
C TYR A 480 -24.81 9.63 -25.41
N GLN A 481 -24.50 10.85 -24.96
CA GLN A 481 -23.65 11.83 -25.63
C GLN A 481 -22.49 12.25 -24.73
N PRO A 482 -21.25 12.44 -25.23
CA PRO A 482 -20.13 12.93 -24.43
C PRO A 482 -20.43 14.25 -23.73
N ILE A 483 -20.00 14.39 -22.47
CA ILE A 483 -20.25 15.60 -21.68
C ILE A 483 -19.51 16.82 -22.25
N GLU A 484 -20.24 17.92 -22.42
CA GLU A 484 -19.73 19.19 -22.95
C GLU A 484 -19.22 20.06 -21.78
N PRO A 485 -17.91 20.39 -21.67
CA PRO A 485 -17.35 21.03 -20.47
C PRO A 485 -18.01 22.35 -20.05
N ASP A 486 -18.39 23.19 -21.02
CA ASP A 486 -19.01 24.50 -20.78
C ASP A 486 -20.55 24.48 -20.77
N ARG A 487 -21.19 23.35 -21.12
CA ARG A 487 -22.66 23.22 -21.04
C ARG A 487 -23.07 23.14 -19.57
N VAL A 488 -24.14 23.85 -19.23
CA VAL A 488 -24.84 23.67 -17.95
C VAL A 488 -25.84 22.53 -18.10
N TYR A 489 -25.77 21.57 -17.18
CA TYR A 489 -26.70 20.46 -17.03
C TYR A 489 -27.52 20.66 -15.75
N ASN A 490 -28.80 20.29 -15.77
CA ASN A 490 -29.69 20.35 -14.62
C ASN A 490 -29.58 19.04 -13.83
N VAL A 491 -28.96 19.12 -12.65
CA VAL A 491 -28.61 17.98 -11.79
C VAL A 491 -29.64 17.84 -10.67
N ALA A 492 -30.01 16.59 -10.35
CA ALA A 492 -30.64 16.23 -9.08
C ALA A 492 -29.64 15.52 -8.16
N SER A 493 -29.62 15.89 -6.88
CA SER A 493 -28.79 15.26 -5.85
C SER A 493 -29.55 15.20 -4.53
N ASN A 494 -28.99 14.58 -3.50
CA ASN A 494 -29.44 14.83 -2.13
C ASN A 494 -28.87 16.16 -1.58
N ASN A 495 -29.60 16.78 -0.66
CA ASN A 495 -29.24 18.06 -0.04
C ASN A 495 -27.91 18.02 0.73
N PHE A 496 -27.57 16.91 1.39
CA PHE A 496 -26.28 16.71 2.07
C PHE A 496 -25.08 16.88 1.12
N MET A 497 -25.05 16.15 0.00
CA MET A 497 -24.01 16.29 -1.03
C MET A 497 -24.02 17.70 -1.63
N ARG A 498 -25.21 18.27 -1.88
CA ARG A 498 -25.35 19.62 -2.43
C ARG A 498 -24.65 20.65 -1.55
N LEU A 499 -24.76 20.50 -0.22
CA LEU A 499 -24.14 21.39 0.76
C LEU A 499 -22.64 21.10 1.00
N GLY A 500 -22.03 20.18 0.26
CA GLY A 500 -20.60 19.86 0.32
C GLY A 500 -20.26 18.54 1.03
N GLY A 501 -21.25 17.83 1.54
CA GLY A 501 -21.10 16.51 2.18
C GLY A 501 -20.38 15.49 1.29
N ASP A 502 -19.69 14.54 1.91
CA ASP A 502 -18.79 13.56 1.28
C ASP A 502 -17.68 14.21 0.40
N GLY A 503 -17.37 15.49 0.65
CA GLY A 503 -16.37 16.27 -0.08
C GLY A 503 -16.87 16.89 -1.40
N TYR A 504 -18.18 16.87 -1.69
CA TYR A 504 -18.80 17.46 -2.89
C TYR A 504 -18.85 18.99 -2.87
N THR A 505 -17.75 19.62 -2.46
CA THR A 505 -17.53 21.08 -2.38
C THR A 505 -17.90 21.82 -3.67
N VAL A 506 -17.73 21.18 -4.84
CA VAL A 506 -18.14 21.74 -6.14
C VAL A 506 -19.67 21.96 -6.25
N PHE A 507 -20.51 21.15 -5.59
CA PHE A 507 -21.96 21.39 -5.51
C PHE A 507 -22.30 22.52 -4.51
N LEU A 508 -21.47 22.73 -3.49
CA LEU A 508 -21.63 23.87 -2.59
C LEU A 508 -21.27 25.18 -3.31
N THR A 509 -20.14 25.22 -4.01
CA THR A 509 -19.55 26.45 -4.54
C THR A 509 -19.95 26.82 -5.97
N ASN A 510 -20.12 25.85 -6.87
CA ASN A 510 -20.30 26.10 -8.31
C ASN A 510 -21.75 25.85 -8.79
N ALA A 511 -22.67 25.44 -7.91
CA ALA A 511 -24.07 25.22 -8.24
C ALA A 511 -24.79 26.51 -8.69
N ILE A 512 -25.46 26.43 -9.84
CA ILE A 512 -26.20 27.53 -10.47
C ILE A 512 -27.69 27.38 -10.11
N ASN A 513 -28.28 28.43 -9.55
CA ASN A 513 -29.69 28.47 -9.12
C ASN A 513 -30.13 27.27 -8.24
N PRO A 514 -29.39 26.92 -7.16
CA PRO A 514 -29.73 25.76 -6.34
C PRO A 514 -31.07 25.91 -5.60
N TYR A 515 -31.79 24.80 -5.49
CA TYR A 515 -33.03 24.66 -4.73
C TYR A 515 -32.97 23.40 -3.87
N ASP A 516 -32.93 23.59 -2.55
CA ASP A 516 -32.53 22.54 -1.60
C ASP A 516 -33.74 21.96 -0.82
N PHE A 517 -34.93 22.48 -1.10
CA PHE A 517 -36.18 22.20 -0.38
C PHE A 517 -37.15 21.35 -1.22
N GLY A 518 -36.62 20.35 -1.94
CA GLY A 518 -37.43 19.39 -2.67
C GLY A 518 -38.20 18.41 -1.76
N PRO A 519 -38.90 17.42 -2.35
CA PRO A 519 -39.52 16.35 -1.58
C PRO A 519 -38.47 15.51 -0.85
N GLY A 520 -38.90 14.70 0.13
CA GLY A 520 -38.03 13.70 0.74
C GLY A 520 -37.48 12.73 -0.31
N LEU A 521 -36.23 12.30 -0.13
CA LEU A 521 -35.63 11.27 -0.95
C LEU A 521 -36.35 9.93 -0.74
N GLU A 522 -36.82 9.67 0.48
CA GLU A 522 -37.73 8.57 0.79
C GLU A 522 -39.05 8.67 0.01
N ASP A 523 -39.68 9.84 -0.08
CA ASP A 523 -40.94 10.05 -0.80
C ASP A 523 -40.80 9.74 -2.28
N ALA A 524 -39.66 10.13 -2.87
CA ALA A 524 -39.35 9.85 -4.26
C ALA A 524 -39.24 8.34 -4.54
N VAL A 525 -38.60 7.58 -3.64
CA VAL A 525 -38.48 6.12 -3.75
C VAL A 525 -39.82 5.43 -3.47
N MET A 526 -40.60 5.88 -2.49
CA MET A 526 -41.94 5.35 -2.23
C MET A 526 -42.87 5.56 -3.45
N ASP A 527 -42.93 6.78 -3.99
CA ASP A 527 -43.67 7.10 -5.23
C ASP A 527 -43.19 6.29 -6.44
N TYR A 528 -41.89 5.98 -6.52
CA TYR A 528 -41.33 5.14 -7.58
C TYR A 528 -41.80 3.69 -7.42
N VAL A 529 -41.58 3.09 -6.25
CA VAL A 529 -41.97 1.71 -5.94
C VAL A 529 -43.47 1.51 -6.16
N THR A 530 -44.33 2.38 -5.63
CA THR A 530 -45.79 2.24 -5.78
C THR A 530 -46.29 2.36 -7.22
N VAL A 531 -45.66 3.18 -8.07
CA VAL A 531 -46.09 3.33 -9.48
C VAL A 531 -45.43 2.32 -10.41
N MET A 532 -44.23 1.82 -10.08
CA MET A 532 -43.43 0.94 -10.94
C MET A 532 -43.45 -0.54 -10.51
N SER A 533 -44.17 -0.89 -9.44
CA SER A 533 -44.27 -2.27 -8.94
C SER A 533 -44.85 -3.25 -9.97
N PRO A 534 -44.28 -4.46 -10.15
CA PRO A 534 -43.06 -4.97 -9.51
C PRO A 534 -41.79 -4.36 -10.11
N ILE A 535 -40.88 -3.85 -9.28
CA ILE A 535 -39.63 -3.26 -9.76
C ILE A 535 -38.57 -4.33 -10.05
N THR A 536 -37.79 -4.12 -11.11
CA THR A 536 -36.68 -4.98 -11.51
C THR A 536 -35.46 -4.12 -11.89
N PRO A 537 -34.74 -3.51 -10.92
CA PRO A 537 -33.48 -2.82 -11.20
C PRO A 537 -32.43 -3.75 -11.82
N MET A 538 -31.54 -3.20 -12.64
CA MET A 538 -30.47 -3.93 -13.30
C MET A 538 -29.15 -3.16 -13.19
N ILE A 539 -28.02 -3.86 -13.35
CA ILE A 539 -26.72 -3.23 -13.64
C ILE A 539 -26.65 -3.01 -15.15
N GLU A 540 -26.44 -1.77 -15.57
CA GLU A 540 -26.56 -1.34 -16.96
C GLU A 540 -25.23 -0.84 -17.55
N GLY A 541 -24.16 -0.78 -16.75
CA GLY A 541 -22.88 -0.18 -17.15
C GLY A 541 -22.90 1.34 -17.05
N ARG A 542 -23.72 1.89 -16.13
CA ARG A 542 -23.69 3.29 -15.73
C ARG A 542 -22.34 3.66 -15.11
N ILE A 543 -21.71 2.72 -14.39
CA ILE A 543 -20.40 2.96 -13.75
C ILE A 543 -19.48 1.77 -13.97
N THR A 544 -18.48 1.94 -14.83
CA THR A 544 -17.52 0.86 -15.19
C THR A 544 -16.14 1.12 -14.60
N GLN A 545 -15.64 0.23 -13.74
CA GLN A 545 -14.22 0.23 -13.39
C GLN A 545 -13.40 -0.39 -14.53
N VAL A 546 -12.35 0.31 -14.97
CA VAL A 546 -11.46 -0.13 -16.06
C VAL A 546 -10.03 -0.40 -15.57
N THR A 547 -9.27 -1.12 -16.39
CA THR A 547 -7.95 -1.68 -16.05
C THR A 547 -7.02 -1.67 -17.27
N VAL A 548 -5.71 -1.57 -17.00
CA VAL A 548 -4.66 -1.86 -17.97
C VAL A 548 -4.12 -3.25 -17.67
N THR A 549 -4.17 -4.14 -18.66
CA THR A 549 -3.71 -5.53 -18.55
C THR A 549 -2.55 -5.74 -19.50
N ASP A 550 -1.38 -6.05 -18.94
CA ASP A 550 -0.16 -6.27 -19.71
C ASP A 550 0.17 -7.76 -19.84
N ALA A 551 0.78 -8.14 -20.96
CA ALA A 551 1.34 -9.44 -21.22
C ALA A 551 2.68 -9.30 -21.98
N ILE A 552 3.65 -10.12 -21.62
CA ILE A 552 4.96 -10.20 -22.28
C ILE A 552 5.35 -11.68 -22.45
N GLN A 553 5.91 -12.02 -23.61
CA GLN A 553 6.37 -13.35 -23.98
C GLN A 553 7.76 -13.25 -24.62
N VAL A 554 8.54 -14.32 -24.55
CA VAL A 554 9.86 -14.42 -25.20
C VAL A 554 10.00 -15.76 -25.93
N VAL A 555 10.47 -15.71 -27.18
CA VAL A 555 10.55 -16.87 -28.09
C VAL A 555 11.93 -16.90 -28.78
N PRO A 556 12.73 -17.97 -28.64
CA PRO A 556 12.49 -19.13 -27.76
C PRO A 556 12.53 -18.76 -26.28
N THR A 557 11.95 -19.59 -25.42
CA THR A 557 12.00 -19.42 -23.95
C THR A 557 13.35 -19.80 -23.33
N THR A 558 14.19 -20.49 -24.10
CA THR A 558 15.60 -20.78 -23.79
C THR A 558 16.45 -20.40 -24.99
N ALA A 559 17.54 -19.66 -24.78
CA ALA A 559 18.51 -19.30 -25.81
C ALA A 559 19.94 -19.42 -25.28
N MET A 560 20.89 -19.79 -26.14
CA MET A 560 22.32 -19.83 -25.84
C MET A 560 22.94 -18.43 -25.98
N VAL A 561 24.10 -18.22 -25.35
CA VAL A 561 24.91 -17.01 -25.55
C VAL A 561 25.28 -16.87 -27.03
N GLY A 562 25.05 -15.68 -27.60
CA GLY A 562 25.19 -15.40 -29.03
C GLY A 562 23.92 -15.57 -29.86
N GLU A 563 22.91 -16.32 -29.38
CA GLU A 563 21.61 -16.45 -30.06
C GLU A 563 20.73 -15.21 -29.84
N THR A 564 19.62 -15.13 -30.60
CA THR A 564 18.65 -14.04 -30.54
C THR A 564 17.27 -14.56 -30.18
N ALA A 565 16.63 -13.93 -29.19
CA ALA A 565 15.25 -14.17 -28.83
C ALA A 565 14.36 -12.99 -29.25
N THR A 566 13.12 -13.29 -29.66
CA THR A 566 12.09 -12.29 -29.95
C THR A 566 11.24 -12.08 -28.71
N VAL A 567 11.08 -10.83 -28.29
CA VAL A 567 10.22 -10.39 -27.20
C VAL A 567 8.95 -9.83 -27.81
N SER A 568 7.80 -10.37 -27.42
CA SER A 568 6.47 -9.91 -27.87
C SER A 568 5.70 -9.37 -26.67
N VAL A 569 5.19 -8.14 -26.80
CA VAL A 569 4.39 -7.44 -25.80
C VAL A 569 2.97 -7.26 -26.34
N SER A 570 1.97 -7.49 -25.49
CA SER A 570 0.56 -7.19 -25.75
C SER A 570 -0.04 -6.54 -24.52
N THR A 571 -0.70 -5.40 -24.69
CA THR A 571 -1.31 -4.62 -23.61
C THR A 571 -2.74 -4.28 -23.99
N SER A 572 -3.68 -4.33 -23.05
CA SER A 572 -5.09 -4.04 -23.28
C SER A 572 -5.58 -3.03 -22.23
N ASN A 573 -6.13 -1.91 -22.70
CA ASN A 573 -6.75 -0.90 -21.85
C ASN A 573 -8.27 -0.98 -22.00
N THR A 574 -9.04 -1.27 -20.94
CA THR A 574 -10.52 -1.29 -21.01
C THR A 574 -11.14 0.11 -20.88
N GLY A 575 -10.33 1.14 -20.63
CA GLY A 575 -10.75 2.54 -20.67
C GLY A 575 -9.86 3.48 -19.88
N GLY A 576 -10.05 4.78 -20.08
CA GLY A 576 -9.30 5.81 -19.37
C GLY A 576 -8.02 6.26 -20.06
N VAL A 577 -7.89 7.59 -20.11
CA VAL A 577 -6.71 8.44 -20.38
C VAL A 577 -5.78 8.06 -21.55
N ASN A 578 -5.74 8.92 -22.56
CA ASN A 578 -4.79 8.87 -23.67
C ASN A 578 -3.33 9.04 -23.23
N GLY A 579 -2.38 8.53 -24.04
CA GLY A 579 -0.94 8.78 -23.87
C GLY A 579 -0.21 7.78 -22.97
N ILE A 580 -0.65 6.52 -22.94
CA ILE A 580 0.06 5.45 -22.23
C ILE A 580 1.43 5.21 -22.89
N MET A 581 2.47 5.08 -22.07
CA MET A 581 3.76 4.52 -22.47
C MET A 581 3.89 3.10 -21.93
N HIS A 582 4.20 2.14 -22.81
CA HIS A 582 4.68 0.81 -22.40
C HIS A 582 6.20 0.79 -22.59
N ILE A 583 6.96 0.29 -21.62
CA ILE A 583 8.42 0.19 -21.72
C ILE A 583 8.92 -1.14 -21.15
N VAL A 584 9.89 -1.75 -21.85
CA VAL A 584 10.60 -2.96 -21.43
C VAL A 584 12.08 -2.62 -21.26
N PRO A 585 12.55 -2.33 -20.03
CA PRO A 585 13.98 -2.21 -19.74
C PRO A 585 14.67 -3.58 -19.67
N PHE A 586 15.97 -3.61 -19.91
CA PHE A 586 16.81 -4.80 -19.83
C PHE A 586 18.26 -4.46 -19.46
N ASP A 587 19.01 -5.42 -18.93
CA ASP A 587 20.41 -5.25 -18.57
C ASP A 587 21.33 -5.43 -19.79
N ALA A 588 22.06 -4.36 -20.13
CA ALA A 588 23.02 -4.34 -21.24
C ALA A 588 24.25 -5.24 -21.03
N ASN A 589 24.47 -5.78 -19.83
CA ASN A 589 25.46 -6.83 -19.58
C ASN A 589 24.95 -8.24 -19.94
N GLN A 590 23.62 -8.41 -20.00
CA GLN A 590 22.95 -9.68 -20.27
C GLN A 590 22.45 -9.80 -21.71
N VAL A 591 22.01 -8.70 -22.33
CA VAL A 591 21.42 -8.66 -23.68
C VAL A 591 21.79 -7.42 -24.46
N GLU A 592 21.92 -7.59 -25.77
CA GLU A 592 22.12 -6.53 -26.77
C GLU A 592 20.83 -6.38 -27.61
N TYR A 593 20.37 -5.15 -27.83
CA TYR A 593 19.22 -4.88 -28.70
C TYR A 593 19.58 -5.06 -30.19
N VAL A 594 18.78 -5.83 -30.91
CA VAL A 594 18.96 -6.02 -32.36
C VAL A 594 18.44 -4.79 -33.10
N GLU A 595 19.35 -4.00 -33.66
CA GLU A 595 19.00 -2.68 -34.21
C GLU A 595 18.04 -2.76 -35.40
N GLY A 596 16.94 -2.00 -35.33
CA GLY A 596 15.88 -2.00 -36.35
C GLY A 596 14.81 -3.08 -36.19
N SER A 597 14.88 -3.93 -35.15
CA SER A 597 13.93 -5.05 -34.96
C SER A 597 12.53 -4.65 -34.45
N ALA A 598 12.30 -3.38 -34.10
CA ALA A 598 11.10 -2.98 -33.35
C ALA A 598 9.87 -2.81 -34.26
N THR A 599 8.74 -3.42 -33.90
CA THR A 599 7.49 -3.40 -34.68
C THR A 599 6.47 -2.38 -34.15
N ASN A 600 5.41 -2.13 -34.93
CA ASN A 600 4.17 -1.44 -34.51
C ASN A 600 4.33 -0.06 -33.83
N GLY A 601 5.40 0.67 -34.17
CA GLY A 601 5.68 2.02 -33.67
C GLY A 601 6.49 2.08 -32.37
N ALA A 602 6.89 0.92 -31.81
CA ALA A 602 7.87 0.84 -30.74
C ALA A 602 9.27 1.26 -31.23
N PHE A 603 10.14 1.68 -30.31
CA PHE A 603 11.45 2.24 -30.61
C PHE A 603 12.44 2.01 -29.46
N PRO A 604 13.75 1.88 -29.76
CA PRO A 604 14.80 1.73 -28.74
C PRO A 604 15.01 3.03 -27.95
N VAL A 605 15.37 2.88 -26.67
CA VAL A 605 15.68 3.97 -25.74
C VAL A 605 17.11 3.79 -25.20
N ARG A 606 17.94 4.82 -25.37
CA ARG A 606 19.38 4.83 -24.98
C ARG A 606 19.67 5.55 -23.66
N VAL A 607 18.66 5.70 -22.80
CA VAL A 607 18.79 6.36 -21.50
C VAL A 607 18.10 5.55 -20.41
N PRO A 608 18.61 5.56 -19.16
CA PRO A 608 17.98 4.83 -18.05
C PRO A 608 16.52 5.25 -17.81
N LEU A 609 15.72 4.33 -17.26
CA LEU A 609 14.26 4.49 -17.10
C LEU A 609 13.86 5.81 -16.42
N ASN A 610 14.54 6.22 -15.36
CA ASN A 610 14.26 7.49 -14.68
C ASN A 610 14.51 8.74 -15.56
N VAL A 611 15.47 8.69 -16.48
CA VAL A 611 15.70 9.74 -17.48
C VAL A 611 14.61 9.68 -18.55
N ALA A 612 14.22 8.47 -19.00
CA ALA A 612 13.15 8.28 -19.97
C ALA A 612 11.80 8.86 -19.48
N MET A 613 11.42 8.60 -18.22
CA MET A 613 10.20 9.18 -17.61
C MET A 613 10.24 10.71 -17.60
N ASN A 614 11.38 11.31 -17.25
CA ASN A 614 11.54 12.76 -17.21
C ASN A 614 11.49 13.41 -18.61
N LEU A 615 12.05 12.76 -19.63
CA LEU A 615 11.95 13.21 -21.02
C LEU A 615 10.52 13.14 -21.56
N LEU A 616 9.81 12.03 -21.31
CA LEU A 616 8.41 11.89 -21.67
C LEU A 616 7.55 12.97 -21.00
N LYS A 617 7.73 13.21 -19.70
CA LYS A 617 6.99 14.21 -18.93
C LYS A 617 7.22 15.65 -19.44
N ASN A 618 8.44 16.00 -19.82
CA ASN A 618 8.81 17.38 -20.12
C ASN A 618 8.80 17.73 -21.63
N GLY A 619 8.83 16.73 -22.53
CA GLY A 619 8.87 16.94 -23.98
C GLY A 619 8.21 15.82 -24.82
N GLY A 620 7.45 14.93 -24.19
CA GLY A 620 6.66 13.90 -24.85
C GLY A 620 7.48 12.84 -25.58
N ALA A 621 6.78 12.05 -26.42
CA ALA A 621 7.40 11.01 -27.23
C ALA A 621 8.49 11.53 -28.19
N ALA A 622 8.40 12.80 -28.60
CA ALA A 622 9.39 13.43 -29.46
C ALA A 622 10.74 13.65 -28.73
N ALA A 623 10.71 14.19 -27.51
CA ALA A 623 11.94 14.36 -26.71
C ALA A 623 12.55 13.02 -26.31
N LEU A 624 11.73 12.02 -25.97
CA LEU A 624 12.22 10.67 -25.67
C LEU A 624 12.88 10.00 -26.89
N LYS A 625 12.33 10.19 -28.10
CA LYS A 625 12.94 9.71 -29.36
C LYS A 625 14.20 10.48 -29.76
N ALA A 626 14.34 11.74 -29.36
CA ALA A 626 15.51 12.58 -29.67
C ALA A 626 16.69 12.40 -28.70
N ALA A 627 16.48 11.74 -27.55
CA ALA A 627 17.50 11.58 -26.51
C ALA A 627 18.43 10.38 -26.78
N ALA A 628 19.36 10.54 -27.72
CA ALA A 628 20.37 9.54 -28.05
C ALA A 628 21.72 10.18 -28.44
N PRO A 629 22.81 9.91 -27.70
CA PRO A 629 24.14 9.83 -28.30
C PRO A 629 24.21 8.62 -29.24
N GLU A 630 24.98 8.70 -30.32
CA GLU A 630 25.12 7.60 -31.28
C GLU A 630 26.16 6.54 -30.84
N THR A 631 26.03 5.34 -31.42
CA THR A 631 26.86 4.13 -31.24
C THR A 631 26.75 3.43 -29.86
N SER A 632 26.17 2.22 -29.87
CA SER A 632 25.84 1.36 -28.71
C SER A 632 24.80 1.94 -27.71
N GLY A 633 24.57 1.24 -26.59
CA GLY A 633 23.88 1.80 -25.41
C GLY A 633 22.34 1.80 -25.36
N VAL A 634 21.65 0.93 -26.10
CA VAL A 634 20.19 0.74 -25.89
C VAL A 634 19.95 -0.05 -24.60
N VAL A 635 19.05 0.44 -23.73
CA VAL A 635 18.76 -0.16 -22.40
C VAL A 635 17.26 -0.43 -22.16
N ALA A 636 16.40 -0.02 -23.09
CA ALA A 636 14.99 -0.38 -23.12
C ALA A 636 14.43 -0.29 -24.54
N VAL A 637 13.26 -0.90 -24.76
CA VAL A 637 12.38 -0.61 -25.91
C VAL A 637 11.05 -0.05 -25.37
N ALA A 638 10.57 1.03 -25.98
CA ALA A 638 9.35 1.72 -25.56
C ALA A 638 8.35 1.86 -26.71
N TRP A 639 7.06 1.83 -26.38
CA TRP A 639 5.95 2.25 -27.22
C TRP A 639 5.23 3.40 -26.54
N VAL A 640 4.87 4.44 -27.28
CA VAL A 640 4.14 5.61 -26.76
C VAL A 640 3.07 6.01 -27.75
N GLY A 641 1.82 6.10 -27.31
CA GLY A 641 0.70 6.48 -28.17
C GLY A 641 -0.62 6.60 -27.42
N ASN A 642 -1.66 6.94 -28.18
CA ASN A 642 -3.03 6.93 -27.67
C ASN A 642 -3.60 5.52 -27.86
N GLN A 643 -3.55 4.72 -26.79
CA GLN A 643 -4.33 3.49 -26.68
C GLN A 643 -5.77 3.89 -26.30
N ALA A 644 -6.69 3.75 -27.26
CA ALA A 644 -8.10 4.07 -27.03
C ALA A 644 -8.73 3.09 -26.00
N PRO A 645 -9.88 3.46 -25.40
CA PRO A 645 -10.69 2.52 -24.64
C PRO A 645 -10.97 1.24 -25.43
N ASP A 646 -10.88 0.11 -24.73
CA ASP A 646 -11.10 -1.24 -25.25
C ASP A 646 -10.17 -1.65 -26.41
N GLN A 647 -9.05 -0.92 -26.60
CA GLN A 647 -8.02 -1.24 -27.59
C GLN A 647 -6.88 -2.11 -27.02
N THR A 648 -6.50 -3.15 -27.75
CA THR A 648 -5.23 -3.86 -27.55
C THR A 648 -4.12 -3.24 -28.41
N VAL A 649 -2.96 -3.01 -27.80
CA VAL A 649 -1.71 -2.58 -28.46
C VAL A 649 -0.68 -3.69 -28.30
N ALA A 650 -0.03 -4.09 -29.40
CA ALA A 650 1.01 -5.12 -29.37
C ALA A 650 2.24 -4.67 -30.19
N PHE A 651 3.43 -5.02 -29.72
CA PHE A 651 4.70 -4.74 -30.40
C PHE A 651 5.76 -5.78 -30.05
N ASP A 652 6.69 -5.99 -30.97
CA ASP A 652 7.77 -6.97 -30.88
C ASP A 652 9.13 -6.28 -31.01
N PHE A 653 10.16 -6.92 -30.47
CA PHE A 653 11.56 -6.60 -30.73
C PHE A 653 12.45 -7.82 -30.49
N GLN A 654 13.75 -7.71 -30.76
CA GLN A 654 14.71 -8.81 -30.62
C GLN A 654 15.88 -8.42 -29.73
N LEU A 655 16.32 -9.38 -28.94
CA LEU A 655 17.44 -9.29 -28.01
C LEU A 655 18.42 -10.43 -28.28
N LYS A 656 19.69 -10.10 -28.48
CA LYS A 656 20.80 -11.04 -28.60
C LYS A 656 21.40 -11.30 -27.22
N VAL A 657 21.64 -12.56 -26.88
CA VAL A 657 22.10 -12.98 -25.55
C VAL A 657 23.62 -12.78 -25.41
N LEU A 658 24.04 -12.15 -24.32
CA LEU A 658 25.45 -11.89 -23.97
C LEU A 658 25.93 -12.84 -22.86
N PRO A 659 27.26 -13.02 -22.67
CA PRO A 659 27.81 -13.92 -21.66
C PRO A 659 27.29 -13.65 -20.22
N GLY A 660 26.98 -12.40 -19.87
CA GLY A 660 26.47 -12.05 -18.54
C GLY A 660 25.06 -12.57 -18.20
N ALA A 661 24.35 -13.14 -19.17
CA ALA A 661 23.08 -13.85 -18.92
C ALA A 661 23.29 -15.32 -18.50
N ALA A 662 24.46 -15.91 -18.73
CA ALA A 662 24.68 -17.35 -18.62
C ALA A 662 24.45 -17.88 -17.20
N GLY A 663 23.54 -18.86 -17.07
CA GLY A 663 23.13 -19.45 -15.79
C GLY A 663 22.19 -18.60 -14.94
N ALA A 664 22.11 -17.28 -15.18
CA ALA A 664 21.19 -16.38 -14.50
C ALA A 664 19.84 -16.22 -15.24
N GLY A 665 19.86 -16.31 -16.58
CA GLY A 665 18.74 -15.91 -17.43
C GLY A 665 18.54 -14.39 -17.45
N VAL A 666 17.49 -13.95 -18.15
CA VAL A 666 17.16 -12.52 -18.35
C VAL A 666 15.69 -12.31 -17.98
N ASN A 667 15.43 -11.49 -16.96
CA ASN A 667 14.07 -11.10 -16.60
C ASN A 667 13.63 -9.89 -17.44
N LEU A 668 12.50 -10.05 -18.14
CA LEU A 668 11.95 -9.05 -19.05
C LEU A 668 10.58 -8.62 -18.53
N THR A 669 10.48 -7.37 -18.10
CA THR A 669 9.26 -6.81 -17.51
C THR A 669 8.75 -5.66 -18.39
N VAL A 670 7.54 -5.80 -18.95
CA VAL A 670 6.81 -4.64 -19.48
C VAL A 670 6.21 -3.86 -18.32
N LYS A 671 6.31 -2.53 -18.38
CA LYS A 671 5.68 -1.59 -17.45
C LYS A 671 4.93 -0.53 -18.23
N SER A 672 3.69 -0.29 -17.85
CA SER A 672 2.77 0.66 -18.47
C SER A 672 2.59 1.89 -17.58
N TYR A 673 2.74 3.08 -18.15
CA TYR A 673 2.79 4.34 -17.42
C TYR A 673 1.87 5.41 -18.00
N VAL A 674 1.23 6.20 -17.12
CA VAL A 674 0.61 7.48 -17.46
C VAL A 674 1.03 8.56 -16.46
N LEU A 675 1.54 9.69 -16.97
CA LEU A 675 1.99 10.85 -16.18
C LEU A 675 2.97 10.50 -15.03
N ASN A 676 3.76 9.43 -15.21
CA ASN A 676 4.72 8.80 -14.29
C ASN A 676 4.14 7.79 -13.26
N THR A 677 2.83 7.52 -13.24
CA THR A 677 2.24 6.45 -12.42
C THR A 677 2.22 5.12 -13.17
N GLU A 678 2.63 4.02 -12.54
CA GLU A 678 2.57 2.67 -13.12
C GLU A 678 1.14 2.14 -13.07
N VAL A 679 0.51 1.95 -14.23
CA VAL A 679 -0.89 1.53 -14.39
C VAL A 679 -1.03 0.04 -14.71
N GLY A 680 0.04 -0.60 -15.22
CA GLY A 680 0.11 -2.03 -15.53
C GLY A 680 1.56 -2.51 -15.55
N SER A 681 1.76 -3.82 -15.34
CA SER A 681 3.06 -4.47 -15.60
C SER A 681 2.90 -5.99 -15.74
N ALA A 682 3.81 -6.64 -16.48
CA ALA A 682 3.91 -8.09 -16.59
C ALA A 682 5.36 -8.52 -16.82
N THR A 683 5.74 -9.72 -16.37
CA THR A 683 7.13 -10.22 -16.44
C THR A 683 7.20 -11.61 -17.05
N THR A 684 8.26 -11.87 -17.81
CA THR A 684 8.68 -13.19 -18.31
C THR A 684 10.19 -13.35 -18.16
N THR A 685 10.70 -14.57 -18.32
CA THR A 685 12.13 -14.87 -18.15
C THR A 685 12.65 -15.65 -19.35
N LEU A 686 13.70 -15.13 -20.00
CA LEU A 686 14.49 -15.89 -20.97
C LEU A 686 15.51 -16.75 -20.22
N SER A 687 15.42 -18.08 -20.37
CA SER A 687 16.38 -19.00 -19.80
C SER A 687 17.67 -19.02 -20.61
N VAL A 688 18.83 -18.88 -19.97
CA VAL A 688 20.13 -18.94 -20.63
C VAL A 688 21.02 -19.94 -19.87
N PRO A 689 21.45 -21.05 -20.49
CA PRO A 689 22.33 -22.03 -19.85
C PRO A 689 23.68 -21.44 -19.40
N ALA A 690 24.33 -22.10 -18.44
CA ALA A 690 25.68 -21.74 -18.00
C ALA A 690 26.73 -22.16 -19.04
N LEU A 691 27.85 -21.43 -19.08
CA LEU A 691 28.98 -21.75 -19.96
C LEU A 691 29.77 -22.97 -19.46
N ASN A 692 30.29 -23.76 -20.40
CA ASN A 692 31.19 -24.88 -20.15
C ASN A 692 32.63 -24.39 -19.96
N ALA A 693 33.41 -25.05 -19.08
CA ALA A 693 34.80 -24.68 -18.78
C ALA A 693 35.81 -25.59 -19.48
N TYR A 694 36.91 -25.02 -19.97
CA TYR A 694 37.93 -25.68 -20.77
C TYR A 694 39.35 -25.29 -20.31
N GLU A 695 40.28 -26.24 -20.38
CA GLU A 695 41.73 -26.01 -20.22
C GLU A 695 42.44 -26.48 -21.51
N MET A 696 43.35 -25.66 -22.04
CA MET A 696 44.09 -25.91 -23.27
C MET A 696 45.57 -25.57 -23.09
N THR A 697 46.46 -26.27 -23.79
CA THR A 697 47.90 -25.99 -23.81
C THR A 697 48.40 -25.98 -25.25
N PHE A 698 48.96 -24.84 -25.66
CA PHE A 698 49.56 -24.59 -26.97
C PHE A 698 51.08 -24.74 -26.83
N GLN A 699 51.69 -25.75 -27.44
CA GLN A 699 53.14 -26.01 -27.39
C GLN A 699 53.57 -26.72 -28.68
N ASN A 700 54.55 -26.18 -29.42
CA ASN A 700 54.88 -26.69 -30.76
C ASN A 700 55.33 -28.17 -30.72
N GLY A 701 54.60 -29.04 -31.42
CA GLY A 701 54.81 -30.49 -31.46
C GLY A 701 54.04 -31.29 -30.40
N ALA A 702 53.35 -30.64 -29.45
CA ALA A 702 52.43 -31.30 -28.52
C ALA A 702 51.00 -31.28 -29.10
N ASN A 703 50.26 -32.38 -28.94
CA ASN A 703 48.84 -32.51 -29.34
C ASN A 703 48.51 -32.13 -30.80
N GLY A 704 49.50 -32.08 -31.69
CA GLY A 704 49.35 -31.64 -33.10
C GLY A 704 49.46 -30.13 -33.32
N TYR A 705 49.68 -29.34 -32.28
CA TYR A 705 49.89 -27.89 -32.40
C TYR A 705 51.25 -27.55 -33.02
N SER A 706 51.29 -26.50 -33.83
CA SER A 706 52.50 -26.02 -34.52
C SER A 706 52.50 -24.51 -34.81
N GLY A 707 51.70 -23.73 -34.06
CA GLY A 707 51.56 -22.28 -34.24
C GLY A 707 52.34 -21.43 -33.22
N THR A 708 53.52 -21.90 -32.79
CA THR A 708 54.44 -21.06 -32.01
C THR A 708 55.44 -20.42 -32.96
N ASP A 709 55.55 -19.09 -32.90
CA ASP A 709 56.68 -18.35 -33.46
C ASP A 709 57.56 -17.89 -32.27
N ASP A 710 58.86 -18.20 -32.23
CA ASP A 710 59.77 -17.64 -31.22
C ASP A 710 61.22 -17.36 -31.68
N THR A 711 61.81 -16.29 -31.14
CA THR A 711 63.18 -15.88 -31.49
C THR A 711 63.79 -14.95 -30.44
N TYR A 712 65.02 -14.48 -30.66
CA TYR A 712 65.60 -13.36 -29.90
C TYR A 712 66.33 -12.36 -30.79
N LEU A 713 66.38 -11.13 -30.31
CA LEU A 713 67.09 -10.02 -30.91
C LEU A 713 68.40 -9.81 -30.14
N ASP A 714 69.50 -9.51 -30.83
CA ASP A 714 70.83 -9.37 -30.22
C ASP A 714 71.50 -8.03 -30.61
N ALA A 715 71.69 -7.15 -29.62
CA ALA A 715 72.29 -5.83 -29.81
C ALA A 715 73.77 -5.87 -30.28
N TRP A 716 74.48 -6.97 -30.04
CA TRP A 716 75.87 -7.16 -30.49
C TRP A 716 75.97 -7.70 -31.92
N MET A 717 74.91 -8.34 -32.42
CA MET A 717 74.84 -9.01 -33.72
C MET A 717 73.66 -8.46 -34.54
N SER A 718 73.57 -7.13 -34.64
CA SER A 718 72.30 -6.42 -34.82
C SER A 718 71.50 -6.70 -36.10
N THR A 719 72.11 -7.30 -37.12
CA THR A 719 71.45 -7.70 -38.39
C THR A 719 71.39 -9.22 -38.57
N THR A 720 71.56 -9.99 -37.50
CA THR A 720 71.44 -11.45 -37.49
C THR A 720 70.06 -11.85 -37.02
N THR A 721 69.46 -12.85 -37.68
CA THR A 721 68.17 -13.44 -37.31
C THR A 721 68.40 -14.79 -36.64
N TYR A 722 67.50 -15.19 -35.73
CA TYR A 722 67.74 -16.34 -34.85
C TYR A 722 66.58 -17.35 -34.78
N GLY A 723 65.49 -17.16 -35.54
CA GLY A 723 64.29 -18.01 -35.48
C GLY A 723 64.53 -19.51 -35.69
N ALA A 724 65.46 -19.90 -36.57
CA ALA A 724 65.79 -21.32 -36.78
C ALA A 724 66.72 -21.93 -35.68
N GLY A 725 66.89 -21.26 -34.55
CA GLY A 725 67.83 -21.65 -33.48
C GLY A 725 67.14 -22.38 -32.33
N SER A 726 67.57 -23.60 -32.00
CA SER A 726 66.98 -24.43 -30.94
C SER A 726 66.94 -23.79 -29.54
N ASN A 727 67.72 -22.74 -29.28
CA ASN A 727 67.79 -22.04 -28.01
C ASN A 727 67.79 -20.52 -28.25
N PHE A 728 67.05 -19.76 -27.45
CA PHE A 728 67.03 -18.30 -27.45
C PHE A 728 67.50 -17.71 -26.11
N TYR A 729 67.79 -16.41 -26.06
CA TYR A 729 68.50 -15.79 -24.95
C TYR A 729 67.87 -14.45 -24.52
N ILE A 730 67.77 -14.22 -23.21
CA ILE A 730 67.41 -12.90 -22.65
C ILE A 730 68.57 -12.42 -21.78
N ARG A 731 69.07 -11.21 -22.07
CA ARG A 731 70.24 -10.63 -21.40
C ARG A 731 69.96 -9.21 -20.93
N GLN A 732 70.16 -8.98 -19.63
CA GLN A 732 70.06 -7.67 -19.02
C GLN A 732 71.46 -7.01 -18.87
N PRO A 733 71.54 -5.66 -18.90
CA PRO A 733 70.47 -4.71 -19.19
C PRO A 733 70.25 -4.55 -20.71
N GLY A 734 69.09 -4.98 -21.22
CA GLY A 734 68.63 -4.68 -22.59
C GLY A 734 69.57 -5.06 -23.74
N ILE A 735 70.33 -6.16 -23.64
CA ILE A 735 71.27 -6.59 -24.71
C ILE A 735 70.66 -7.68 -25.61
N LYS A 736 69.85 -8.57 -25.03
CA LYS A 736 69.08 -9.58 -25.77
C LYS A 736 67.65 -9.61 -25.27
N THR A 737 66.69 -9.56 -26.18
CA THR A 737 65.25 -9.58 -25.92
C THR A 737 64.62 -10.75 -26.70
N ALA A 738 63.70 -11.48 -26.07
CA ALA A 738 63.01 -12.59 -26.73
C ALA A 738 61.66 -12.13 -27.31
N LEU A 739 61.22 -12.76 -28.40
CA LEU A 739 59.88 -12.64 -28.96
C LEU A 739 59.23 -14.02 -28.96
N VAL A 740 57.99 -14.12 -28.49
CA VAL A 740 57.23 -15.38 -28.44
C VAL A 740 55.76 -15.11 -28.79
N LYS A 741 55.20 -15.85 -29.74
CA LYS A 741 53.80 -15.78 -30.17
C LYS A 741 53.19 -17.18 -30.21
N PHE A 742 51.88 -17.25 -29.97
CA PHE A 742 51.06 -18.46 -30.09
C PHE A 742 49.80 -18.12 -30.89
N ASP A 743 49.53 -18.87 -31.96
CA ASP A 743 48.21 -18.88 -32.61
C ASP A 743 47.16 -19.48 -31.66
N LEU A 744 46.05 -18.76 -31.49
CA LEU A 744 44.89 -19.11 -30.65
C LEU A 744 43.61 -19.28 -31.47
N SER A 745 43.68 -19.28 -32.81
CA SER A 745 42.51 -19.30 -33.72
C SER A 745 41.57 -20.51 -33.57
N SER A 746 41.97 -21.54 -32.82
CA SER A 746 41.13 -22.67 -32.43
C SER A 746 40.17 -22.39 -31.25
N VAL A 747 40.29 -21.24 -30.59
CA VAL A 747 39.41 -20.81 -29.50
C VAL A 747 38.30 -19.93 -30.08
N THR A 748 37.04 -20.14 -29.65
CA THR A 748 35.92 -19.32 -30.11
C THR A 748 35.99 -17.90 -29.55
N ALA A 749 35.72 -16.89 -30.38
CA ALA A 749 35.71 -15.48 -29.96
C ALA A 749 34.62 -15.13 -28.93
N MET A 750 33.69 -16.04 -28.64
CA MET A 750 32.74 -15.91 -27.53
C MET A 750 33.32 -16.35 -26.17
N ALA A 751 34.54 -16.90 -26.14
CA ALA A 751 35.12 -17.45 -24.93
C ALA A 751 35.57 -16.37 -23.94
N GLN A 752 35.23 -16.60 -22.67
CA GLN A 752 35.68 -15.80 -21.52
C GLN A 752 36.93 -16.45 -20.93
N VAL A 753 38.10 -15.85 -21.16
CA VAL A 753 39.40 -16.33 -20.67
C VAL A 753 39.53 -15.98 -19.18
N SER A 754 39.70 -17.00 -18.33
CA SER A 754 39.86 -16.83 -16.88
C SER A 754 41.32 -16.86 -16.41
N GLN A 755 42.21 -17.48 -17.19
CA GLN A 755 43.65 -17.51 -16.92
C GLN A 755 44.41 -17.80 -18.24
N ALA A 756 45.49 -17.07 -18.51
CA ALA A 756 46.44 -17.41 -19.56
C ALA A 756 47.89 -17.17 -19.13
N GLN A 757 48.78 -18.14 -19.35
CA GLN A 757 50.18 -18.05 -18.89
C GLN A 757 51.17 -18.62 -19.91
N ILE A 758 52.18 -17.83 -20.29
CA ILE A 758 53.29 -18.27 -21.14
C ILE A 758 54.39 -18.87 -20.25
N GLY A 759 54.68 -20.16 -20.45
CA GLY A 759 55.78 -20.87 -19.83
C GLY A 759 56.97 -21.00 -20.78
N LEU A 760 58.15 -20.57 -20.33
CA LEU A 760 59.43 -20.74 -21.03
C LEU A 760 60.40 -21.56 -20.17
N TYR A 761 61.06 -22.56 -20.73
CA TYR A 761 61.97 -23.43 -19.96
C TYR A 761 63.41 -22.93 -20.04
N VAL A 762 63.99 -22.61 -18.88
CA VAL A 762 65.37 -22.10 -18.78
C VAL A 762 66.34 -23.29 -18.71
N THR A 763 67.25 -23.40 -19.67
CA THR A 763 68.32 -24.42 -19.67
C THR A 763 69.46 -24.00 -18.75
N TYR A 764 69.91 -22.74 -18.86
CA TYR A 764 71.08 -22.19 -18.19
C TYR A 764 70.85 -20.72 -17.76
N GLY A 765 71.57 -20.30 -16.72
CA GLY A 765 71.56 -18.92 -16.25
C GLY A 765 72.91 -18.50 -15.65
N SER A 766 73.40 -17.32 -16.01
CA SER A 766 74.79 -16.89 -15.79
C SER A 766 75.12 -16.40 -14.37
N GLY A 767 74.47 -16.94 -13.33
CA GLY A 767 74.76 -16.68 -11.92
C GLY A 767 73.75 -15.80 -11.19
N ASN A 768 73.62 -14.52 -11.56
CA ASN A 768 72.63 -13.63 -10.92
C ASN A 768 71.22 -13.87 -11.47
N ALA A 769 70.20 -13.37 -10.75
CA ALA A 769 68.84 -13.32 -11.29
C ALA A 769 68.72 -12.26 -12.40
N VAL A 770 68.04 -12.63 -13.48
CA VAL A 770 67.59 -11.72 -14.54
C VAL A 770 66.16 -11.29 -14.23
N THR A 771 65.90 -9.99 -14.25
CA THR A 771 64.54 -9.42 -14.18
C THR A 771 64.01 -9.29 -15.60
N MET A 772 62.91 -9.97 -15.87
CA MET A 772 62.25 -10.04 -17.18
C MET A 772 60.89 -9.36 -17.12
N GLU A 773 60.61 -8.52 -18.10
CA GLU A 773 59.32 -7.83 -18.26
C GLU A 773 58.73 -8.22 -19.61
N ALA A 774 57.51 -8.75 -19.59
CA ALA A 774 56.79 -9.28 -20.75
C ALA A 774 55.79 -8.24 -21.26
N TYR A 775 56.04 -7.63 -22.40
CA TYR A 775 55.19 -6.61 -23.02
C TYR A 775 54.46 -7.18 -24.23
N GLU A 776 53.18 -6.85 -24.39
CA GLU A 776 52.41 -7.19 -25.60
C GLU A 776 52.98 -6.44 -26.81
N VAL A 777 53.27 -7.17 -27.90
CA VAL A 777 53.82 -6.60 -29.13
C VAL A 777 52.69 -5.92 -29.90
N THR A 778 52.92 -4.70 -30.39
CA THR A 778 51.94 -3.93 -31.18
C THR A 778 52.30 -3.88 -32.67
N ARG A 779 53.51 -4.31 -33.04
CA ARG A 779 54.00 -4.41 -34.42
C ARG A 779 54.03 -5.85 -34.92
N VAL A 780 53.60 -6.05 -36.17
CA VAL A 780 53.76 -7.33 -36.87
C VAL A 780 55.25 -7.63 -37.08
N TRP A 781 55.69 -8.82 -36.68
CA TRP A 781 57.05 -9.34 -36.87
C TRP A 781 57.02 -10.73 -37.51
N ALA A 782 58.17 -11.24 -37.95
CA ALA A 782 58.28 -12.56 -38.58
C ALA A 782 59.60 -13.26 -38.23
N GLU A 783 59.50 -14.36 -37.47
CA GLU A 783 60.56 -15.23 -36.91
C GLU A 783 61.84 -15.39 -37.74
N ASP A 784 61.74 -15.89 -38.98
CA ASP A 784 62.88 -16.10 -39.90
C ASP A 784 63.69 -14.82 -40.18
N SER A 785 63.05 -13.66 -40.08
CA SER A 785 63.55 -12.37 -40.55
C SER A 785 63.71 -11.29 -39.48
N ALA A 786 63.27 -11.56 -38.24
CA ALA A 786 63.39 -10.65 -37.12
C ALA A 786 64.85 -10.57 -36.64
N SER A 787 65.34 -9.34 -36.45
CA SER A 787 66.68 -9.00 -35.96
C SER A 787 66.61 -7.79 -35.03
N TRP A 788 67.73 -7.37 -34.44
CA TRP A 788 67.76 -6.19 -33.59
C TRP A 788 67.34 -4.91 -34.34
N MET A 789 67.60 -4.80 -35.65
CA MET A 789 67.20 -3.65 -36.45
C MET A 789 65.78 -3.78 -37.04
N ASP A 790 65.37 -4.98 -37.43
CA ASP A 790 64.17 -5.22 -38.25
C ASP A 790 63.18 -6.21 -37.60
N ALA A 791 61.89 -5.88 -37.59
CA ALA A 791 60.80 -6.74 -37.13
C ALA A 791 60.46 -7.85 -38.13
N ALA A 792 60.57 -7.52 -39.42
CA ALA A 792 60.47 -8.45 -40.53
C ALA A 792 61.32 -7.94 -41.69
N ALA A 793 61.55 -8.75 -42.72
CA ALA A 793 62.37 -8.38 -43.88
C ALA A 793 61.95 -7.03 -44.53
N GLY A 794 62.74 -5.98 -44.30
CA GLY A 794 62.49 -4.62 -44.80
C GLY A 794 61.53 -3.77 -43.95
N MET A 795 61.15 -4.23 -42.76
CA MET A 795 60.32 -3.52 -41.79
C MET A 795 61.14 -3.26 -40.51
N PRO A 796 61.77 -2.08 -40.36
CA PRO A 796 62.52 -1.75 -39.15
C PRO A 796 61.61 -1.68 -37.91
N TRP A 797 62.16 -1.93 -36.73
CA TRP A 797 61.55 -1.51 -35.46
C TRP A 797 61.53 0.03 -35.38
N GLU A 798 60.62 0.64 -34.60
CA GLU A 798 60.70 2.07 -34.29
C GLU A 798 61.94 2.38 -33.46
N MET A 799 62.25 1.54 -32.47
CA MET A 799 63.56 1.56 -31.81
C MET A 799 64.18 0.14 -31.79
N PRO A 800 65.46 0.00 -32.20
CA PRO A 800 66.12 -1.31 -32.28
C PRO A 800 66.02 -2.12 -30.98
N GLY A 801 65.82 -3.44 -31.13
CA GLY A 801 65.50 -4.35 -30.03
C GLY A 801 64.02 -4.46 -29.70
N ALA A 802 63.13 -3.98 -30.58
CA ALA A 802 61.69 -3.85 -30.37
C ALA A 802 61.33 -2.96 -29.16
N MET A 803 61.96 -1.79 -29.04
CA MET A 803 61.87 -0.91 -27.87
C MET A 803 61.00 0.34 -28.07
N GLY A 804 60.38 0.52 -29.24
CA GLY A 804 59.58 1.71 -29.57
C GLY A 804 58.16 1.69 -29.01
N PRO A 805 57.55 2.86 -28.72
CA PRO A 805 56.13 2.97 -28.33
C PRO A 805 55.10 2.40 -29.33
N SER A 806 55.51 2.13 -30.58
CA SER A 806 54.74 1.43 -31.61
C SER A 806 55.38 0.10 -32.05
N ASP A 807 56.28 -0.44 -31.23
CA ASP A 807 56.77 -1.82 -31.31
C ASP A 807 56.07 -2.70 -30.25
N HIS A 808 55.88 -2.18 -29.03
CA HIS A 808 55.21 -2.88 -27.93
C HIS A 808 54.35 -1.95 -27.05
N ALA A 809 53.52 -2.54 -26.18
CA ALA A 809 52.66 -1.84 -25.24
C ALA A 809 53.48 -1.09 -24.16
N ALA A 810 52.97 0.04 -23.68
CA ALA A 810 53.64 0.91 -22.70
C ALA A 810 53.72 0.33 -21.27
N THR A 811 53.04 -0.80 -21.01
CA THR A 811 53.04 -1.53 -19.74
C THR A 811 53.24 -3.01 -19.99
N PHE A 812 54.00 -3.70 -19.14
CA PHE A 812 54.14 -5.15 -19.20
C PHE A 812 52.86 -5.84 -18.73
N SER A 813 52.56 -7.01 -19.29
CA SER A 813 51.52 -7.92 -18.82
C SER A 813 51.94 -8.62 -17.53
N ASP A 814 53.23 -9.00 -17.41
CA ASP A 814 53.82 -9.55 -16.19
C ASP A 814 55.35 -9.26 -16.09
N ARG A 815 55.90 -9.38 -14.88
CA ARG A 815 57.30 -9.08 -14.54
C ARG A 815 57.85 -10.09 -13.53
N VAL A 816 58.84 -10.87 -13.97
CA VAL A 816 59.40 -11.98 -13.19
C VAL A 816 60.91 -11.84 -13.01
N SER A 817 61.39 -12.02 -11.78
CA SER A 817 62.83 -12.08 -11.48
C SER A 817 63.26 -13.53 -11.26
N PHE A 818 64.14 -14.05 -12.12
CA PHE A 818 64.47 -15.47 -12.19
C PHE A 818 65.98 -15.71 -12.23
N GLY A 819 66.46 -16.73 -11.51
CA GLY A 819 67.86 -17.16 -11.56
C GLY A 819 68.00 -18.70 -11.52
N GLY A 820 69.17 -19.19 -11.96
CA GLY A 820 69.44 -20.61 -12.16
C GLY A 820 68.92 -21.13 -13.51
N GLY A 821 68.72 -22.43 -13.62
CA GLY A 821 68.21 -23.12 -14.82
C GLY A 821 67.64 -24.49 -14.47
N GLY A 822 67.26 -25.27 -15.49
CA GLY A 822 66.62 -26.58 -15.36
C GLY A 822 65.13 -26.54 -14.97
N ARG A 823 64.45 -25.39 -15.15
CA ARG A 823 63.04 -25.21 -14.75
C ARG A 823 62.35 -24.11 -15.55
N TRP A 824 61.02 -24.13 -15.53
CA TRP A 824 60.15 -23.11 -16.11
C TRP A 824 60.22 -21.76 -15.39
N VAL A 825 60.18 -20.69 -16.17
CA VAL A 825 59.57 -19.41 -15.78
C VAL A 825 58.18 -19.31 -16.42
N TRP A 826 57.26 -18.61 -15.77
CA TRP A 826 55.89 -18.39 -16.26
C TRP A 826 55.57 -16.90 -16.19
N PHE A 827 54.89 -16.38 -17.20
CA PHE A 827 54.39 -15.01 -17.28
C PHE A 827 52.87 -15.01 -17.43
N ASP A 828 52.16 -14.21 -16.64
CA ASP A 828 50.73 -13.98 -16.83
C ASP A 828 50.47 -13.12 -18.08
N VAL A 829 49.55 -13.57 -18.93
CA VAL A 829 49.10 -12.86 -20.15
C VAL A 829 47.58 -12.89 -20.28
N THR A 830 46.85 -13.12 -19.18
CA THR A 830 45.39 -13.36 -19.18
C THR A 830 44.60 -12.28 -19.93
N SER A 831 44.92 -11.00 -19.71
CA SER A 831 44.27 -9.88 -20.40
C SER A 831 44.56 -9.84 -21.91
N SER A 832 45.83 -10.00 -22.30
CA SER A 832 46.25 -10.03 -23.71
C SER A 832 45.61 -11.22 -24.44
N ALA A 833 45.62 -12.41 -23.82
CA ALA A 833 44.97 -13.60 -24.38
C ALA A 833 43.45 -13.43 -24.54
N GLN A 834 42.75 -12.74 -23.63
CA GLN A 834 41.34 -12.41 -23.83
C GLN A 834 41.11 -11.50 -25.05
N MET A 835 41.99 -10.53 -25.29
CA MET A 835 41.93 -9.68 -26.49
C MET A 835 42.21 -10.49 -27.75
N TRP A 836 43.26 -11.32 -27.77
CA TRP A 836 43.62 -12.17 -28.91
C TRP A 836 42.57 -13.24 -29.25
N VAL A 837 41.78 -13.69 -28.28
CA VAL A 837 40.66 -14.60 -28.51
C VAL A 837 39.45 -13.84 -29.09
N GLY A 838 39.16 -12.63 -28.59
CA GLY A 838 38.05 -11.81 -29.10
C GLY A 838 38.31 -11.20 -30.49
N ASP A 839 39.56 -10.79 -30.75
CA ASP A 839 40.07 -10.35 -32.06
C ASP A 839 41.43 -11.01 -32.35
N PRO A 840 41.44 -12.15 -33.07
CA PRO A 840 42.67 -12.81 -33.50
C PRO A 840 43.59 -11.96 -34.39
N GLY A 841 43.09 -10.88 -34.99
CA GLY A 841 43.90 -9.92 -35.77
C GLY A 841 44.84 -9.08 -34.91
N SER A 842 44.57 -8.94 -33.61
CA SER A 842 45.40 -8.19 -32.66
C SER A 842 46.67 -8.93 -32.22
N ASN A 843 46.72 -10.27 -32.39
CA ASN A 843 47.74 -11.12 -31.81
C ASN A 843 49.10 -11.03 -32.52
N ASN A 844 50.02 -10.26 -31.94
CA ASN A 844 51.44 -10.21 -32.30
C ASN A 844 52.34 -10.86 -31.23
N GLY A 845 51.78 -11.52 -30.22
CA GLY A 845 52.55 -12.16 -29.14
C GLY A 845 53.18 -11.18 -28.15
N ILE A 846 54.27 -11.62 -27.50
CA ILE A 846 54.96 -10.95 -26.39
C ILE A 846 56.44 -10.71 -26.72
N VAL A 847 56.96 -9.53 -26.39
CA VAL A 847 58.40 -9.27 -26.27
C VAL A 847 58.82 -9.32 -24.79
N ILE A 848 59.91 -10.01 -24.48
CA ILE A 848 60.39 -10.20 -23.11
C ILE A 848 61.78 -9.59 -22.97
N MET A 849 61.88 -8.55 -22.12
CA MET A 849 63.06 -7.70 -21.99
C MET A 849 63.76 -7.88 -20.64
N GLY A 850 65.10 -7.96 -20.65
CA GLY A 850 65.92 -8.03 -19.45
C GLY A 850 66.22 -6.65 -18.86
N SER A 851 65.52 -6.23 -17.80
CA SER A 851 65.56 -4.86 -17.25
C SER A 851 66.49 -4.64 -16.04
N GLY A 852 67.06 -5.70 -15.46
CA GLY A 852 67.91 -5.60 -14.27
C GLY A 852 69.33 -5.06 -14.54
N ALA A 853 69.92 -4.42 -13.53
CA ALA A 853 71.19 -3.69 -13.68
C ALA A 853 72.48 -4.54 -13.61
N THR A 854 72.39 -5.86 -13.40
CA THR A 854 73.56 -6.75 -13.32
C THR A 854 73.75 -7.54 -14.62
N ASN A 855 74.92 -7.41 -15.25
CA ASN A 855 75.26 -8.14 -16.48
C ASN A 855 75.03 -9.65 -16.32
N SER A 856 73.91 -10.17 -16.80
CA SER A 856 73.51 -11.58 -16.63
C SER A 856 72.49 -11.99 -17.68
N GLU A 857 72.46 -13.29 -17.94
CA GLU A 857 71.82 -13.90 -19.11
C GLU A 857 71.13 -15.19 -18.70
N LEU A 858 69.95 -15.44 -19.29
CA LEU A 858 69.25 -16.71 -19.25
C LEU A 858 69.17 -17.28 -20.67
N GLU A 859 69.35 -18.59 -20.79
CA GLU A 859 69.16 -19.37 -22.01
C GLU A 859 67.87 -20.18 -21.89
N PHE A 860 67.07 -20.17 -22.95
CA PHE A 860 65.78 -20.83 -23.05
C PHE A 860 65.76 -21.80 -24.22
N THR A 861 64.93 -22.83 -24.13
CA THR A 861 64.61 -23.69 -25.29
C THR A 861 63.62 -22.98 -26.22
N ALA A 862 63.90 -22.98 -27.52
CA ALA A 862 63.02 -22.47 -28.56
C ALA A 862 61.98 -23.51 -29.03
N SER A 863 61.09 -23.09 -29.92
CA SER A 863 60.22 -23.94 -30.75
C SER A 863 60.97 -25.14 -31.34
N GLU A 864 62.20 -24.96 -31.81
CA GLU A 864 62.98 -25.97 -32.55
C GLU A 864 63.65 -26.99 -31.62
N TYR A 865 63.59 -26.78 -30.31
CA TYR A 865 64.32 -27.61 -29.35
C TYR A 865 63.93 -29.09 -29.45
N VAL A 866 64.92 -29.99 -29.39
CA VAL A 866 64.77 -31.42 -29.68
C VAL A 866 63.86 -32.17 -28.69
N VAL A 867 63.64 -31.60 -27.50
CA VAL A 867 62.76 -32.18 -26.47
C VAL A 867 61.45 -31.39 -26.41
N THR A 868 60.39 -31.94 -26.99
CA THR A 868 59.08 -31.26 -27.14
C THR A 868 58.54 -30.69 -25.84
N PHE A 869 58.61 -31.46 -24.73
CA PHE A 869 57.93 -31.08 -23.49
C PHE A 869 58.50 -29.83 -22.80
N VAL A 870 59.70 -29.35 -23.17
CA VAL A 870 60.29 -28.12 -22.63
C VAL A 870 60.16 -26.90 -23.55
N ARG A 871 59.70 -27.06 -24.80
CA ARG A 871 59.47 -25.95 -25.74
C ARG A 871 58.51 -24.90 -25.16
N PRO A 872 58.55 -23.63 -25.61
CA PRO A 872 57.62 -22.60 -25.17
C PRO A 872 56.16 -23.06 -25.23
N GLN A 873 55.38 -22.74 -24.19
CA GLN A 873 53.98 -23.11 -24.13
C GLN A 873 53.09 -21.98 -23.61
N LEU A 874 51.90 -21.80 -24.18
CA LEU A 874 50.81 -21.05 -23.54
C LEU A 874 49.83 -22.04 -22.91
N LYS A 875 49.50 -21.84 -21.64
CA LYS A 875 48.34 -22.45 -21.00
C LYS A 875 47.17 -21.47 -20.97
N LEU A 876 45.98 -21.97 -21.24
CA LEU A 876 44.75 -21.17 -21.32
C LEU A 876 43.60 -21.90 -20.62
N ILE A 877 42.92 -21.21 -19.70
CA ILE A 877 41.66 -21.64 -19.10
C ILE A 877 40.58 -20.65 -19.54
N TYR A 878 39.46 -21.15 -20.06
CA TYR A 878 38.37 -20.32 -20.54
C TYR A 878 37.00 -20.98 -20.35
N GLN A 879 35.93 -20.17 -20.46
CA GLN A 879 34.55 -20.62 -20.51
C GLN A 879 33.93 -20.30 -21.88
N ALA A 880 33.16 -21.21 -22.45
CA ALA A 880 32.48 -21.04 -23.74
C ALA A 880 31.13 -21.80 -23.77
N PRO A 881 30.21 -21.49 -24.71
CA PRO A 881 28.93 -22.20 -24.84
C PRO A 881 29.10 -23.70 -25.13
#